data_AF-A0A378SZC4-F1
#
_entry.id   AF-A0A378SZC4-F1
#
_cell.length_a   1.000
_cell.length_b   1.000
_cell.length_c   1.000
_cell.angle_alpha   90.00
_cell.angle_beta   90.00
_cell.angle_gamma   90.00
#
_symmetry.space_group_name_H-M   'P 1'
#
loop_
_entity.id
_entity.type
_entity.pdbx_description
1 polymer ?
#
loop_
_entity_poly.entity_id
_entity_poly.type
_entity_poly.pdbx_seq_one_letter_code
_entity_poly.pdbx_strand_id
1 'polypeptide(L)'
;MRAAPLRWGAMTVFEDLDDYLAVPRVSGLAISPDGSRLVATVSTLNEKRNEFLSAIWELDPNGQQPARRLTHGVKGESAPVFTAGGDVLFLAVRPGEDDDKPPAALWRLPAAGGEAFEALTMPGGIAGAVSARAADVTVVAAPLLPSSAGVDDDKTRREARKENKVSAILHTGYPVRHWDHDLGPDQPHLFDVDGTRDLTPGSGAALRESSFDLSADGDFVVTSWRVTGPGTAVRVALVRIDRATGERSTLVEEAGADLERPAIAPDGHAVAFTRETHSTPTSPPRITLWCMRFGENPVELAEGWDRWPASVAWTPDSSALIVTADDGGRGPIFSVDPASGRVTRLTHDDFTYTDVRPAPGGVIFALRSSYAVPPHPVRIDSDGTVTALPCFEVPDLPGTLTEVTATAADGTPIRSWLTLPDGDEPAPLVLWIHGGPLGSWNSWHWRWNPWLLTAQGYAVLMPDPGLSTGYGQDFIARGWGAWGAEPYTDLMAATDAACAHPRIDASRTAAMGGSFGGYMANWIAGHTGRFKAIVTHASLWALDQFGPTTDGAYWWAREMTPEMAQHNSPHRFVGDIATPMLVIHGDKDYRVPIGEALRLWYELLTYSRLPADENGDSPHRFLYYPTENHWVLSPQHAKIWYQVVLAFLGSTCGTSRCSCPNCSGSVGIVTQREFDLVLYGATGFAGKLTAEYLARAGGAARIALAGRSEERLRAIRDGLGAGAQSWPLVTADATSQTSLDAMAARTQVVVTTVGPYARYGMPLVAACAAAGTDYADLTGETTFIRDSIDLHHKQAVDTGARIVHSCGFDSVPSDLTVYALYQRALADGAGELGDTNLVVRSSAGGVSGGTVASMLELLDTLSSDPEARALMNDPYTLSPDRGAEPELGAQPDVRWRRGAEIAPELAGYWTGAFAMAAPNTRIVRRSNALLNYAYGRRFEYAEQMSLGRSVAAPLAAAVVTGANAFTLGVGGRYFNRLPGGLVSKVVPKPGTGPSERARERGHYRVETYTTTTSGARYVTSMAQQGDPGYKSTAVLLGECGLALATDREALSERRGVLTPVAAMGDVLLTRLPAAGVALETTKLG
;
A
#
# COMPACT_ATOMS: atom_id res chain seq x y z
N MET A 1 25.69 -1.30 44.86
CA MET A 1 24.45 -1.67 44.15
C MET A 1 23.94 -0.43 43.43
N ARG A 2 24.23 -0.30 42.13
CA ARG A 2 23.64 0.74 41.28
C ARG A 2 22.40 0.12 40.63
N ALA A 3 21.25 0.75 40.84
CA ALA A 3 20.01 0.38 40.19
C ALA A 3 20.17 0.52 38.66
N ALA A 4 19.77 -0.51 37.93
CA ALA A 4 19.72 -0.50 36.48
C ALA A 4 18.67 0.54 36.01
N PRO A 5 18.94 1.31 34.94
CA PRO A 5 17.95 2.23 34.41
C PRO A 5 16.86 1.45 33.68
N LEU A 6 15.61 1.80 33.96
CA LEU A 6 14.43 1.40 33.21
C LEU A 6 14.61 1.83 31.74
N ARG A 7 14.76 0.85 30.83
CA ARG A 7 14.67 1.09 29.39
C ARG A 7 13.21 1.39 29.04
N TRP A 8 12.89 2.63 28.70
CA TRP A 8 11.75 2.90 27.81
C TRP A 8 12.17 2.31 26.46
N GLY A 9 11.55 1.20 26.04
CA GLY A 9 11.95 0.46 24.83
C GLY A 9 11.91 1.37 23.60
N ALA A 10 13.00 1.41 22.84
CA ALA A 10 13.00 1.99 21.51
C ALA A 10 12.06 1.14 20.63
N MET A 11 11.19 1.78 19.85
CA MET A 11 10.35 1.08 18.87
C MET A 11 11.25 0.32 17.90
N THR A 12 10.95 -0.97 17.67
CA THR A 12 11.73 -1.79 16.73
C THR A 12 11.25 -1.53 15.31
N VAL A 13 12.10 -1.76 14.29
CA VAL A 13 11.71 -1.58 12.88
C VAL A 13 10.53 -2.45 12.46
N PHE A 14 10.13 -3.45 13.26
CA PHE A 14 9.03 -4.36 12.97
C PHE A 14 7.66 -3.87 13.46
N GLU A 15 7.63 -2.83 14.31
CA GLU A 15 6.37 -2.22 14.76
C GLU A 15 5.79 -1.26 13.71
N ASP A 16 6.65 -0.71 12.85
CA ASP A 16 6.30 0.20 11.76
C ASP A 16 6.70 -0.39 10.40
N LEU A 17 5.73 -0.61 9.50
CA LEU A 17 5.98 -1.21 8.19
C LEU A 17 6.79 -0.30 7.26
N ASP A 18 6.74 1.01 7.44
CA ASP A 18 7.58 1.97 6.73
C ASP A 18 9.05 1.79 7.11
N ASP A 19 9.35 1.64 8.40
CA ASP A 19 10.71 1.41 8.87
C ASP A 19 11.24 0.04 8.43
N TYR A 20 10.44 -1.02 8.56
CA TYR A 20 10.79 -2.36 8.07
C TYR A 20 11.12 -2.36 6.56
N LEU A 21 10.30 -1.71 5.73
CA LEU A 21 10.52 -1.66 4.29
C LEU A 21 11.70 -0.77 3.90
N ALA A 22 12.14 0.12 4.77
CA ALA A 22 13.33 0.96 4.55
C ALA A 22 14.65 0.22 4.81
N VAL A 23 14.62 -0.97 5.45
CA VAL A 23 15.82 -1.78 5.68
C VAL A 23 16.47 -2.16 4.33
N PRO A 24 17.78 -1.87 4.13
CA PRO A 24 18.48 -2.21 2.90
C PRO A 24 18.51 -3.72 2.64
N ARG A 25 18.44 -4.10 1.36
CA ARG A 25 18.43 -5.50 0.92
C ARG A 25 19.71 -5.80 0.15
N VAL A 26 20.51 -6.74 0.64
CA VAL A 26 21.75 -7.16 -0.02
C VAL A 26 21.50 -8.41 -0.87
N SER A 27 22.01 -8.40 -2.09
CA SER A 27 21.93 -9.50 -3.07
C SER A 27 23.12 -9.41 -4.03
N GLY A 28 23.29 -10.39 -4.92
CA GLY A 28 24.18 -10.27 -6.08
C GLY A 28 25.64 -10.00 -5.70
N LEU A 29 26.32 -11.02 -5.16
CA LEU A 29 27.72 -10.93 -4.76
C LEU A 29 28.66 -11.27 -5.92
N ALA A 30 29.70 -10.47 -6.13
CA ALA A 30 30.75 -10.71 -7.13
C ALA A 30 32.14 -10.35 -6.60
N ILE A 31 33.14 -11.15 -6.97
CA ILE A 31 34.54 -11.04 -6.54
C ILE A 31 35.45 -10.93 -7.77
N SER A 32 36.48 -10.09 -7.70
CA SER A 32 37.47 -9.98 -8.77
C SER A 32 38.29 -11.28 -8.89
N PRO A 33 38.83 -11.61 -10.07
CA PRO A 33 39.60 -12.85 -10.26
C PRO A 33 40.80 -13.02 -9.33
N ASP A 34 41.44 -11.92 -8.94
CA ASP A 34 42.56 -11.88 -8.00
C ASP A 34 42.14 -11.88 -6.52
N GLY A 35 40.84 -11.83 -6.23
CA GLY A 35 40.27 -11.80 -4.88
C GLY A 35 40.41 -10.46 -4.16
N SER A 36 40.91 -9.40 -4.82
CA SER A 36 41.21 -8.12 -4.16
C SER A 36 40.00 -7.19 -4.01
N ARG A 37 38.94 -7.36 -4.81
CA ARG A 37 37.75 -6.50 -4.80
C ARG A 37 36.47 -7.31 -4.73
N LEU A 38 35.58 -6.91 -3.82
CA LEU A 38 34.28 -7.54 -3.62
C LEU A 38 33.19 -6.48 -3.81
N VAL A 39 32.13 -6.82 -4.55
CA VAL A 39 30.94 -5.97 -4.70
C VAL A 39 29.67 -6.73 -4.42
N ALA A 40 28.65 -6.01 -3.97
CA ALA A 40 27.29 -6.51 -3.82
C ALA A 40 26.28 -5.54 -4.40
N THR A 41 25.11 -6.05 -4.77
CA THR A 41 23.93 -5.24 -5.08
C THR A 41 23.17 -4.93 -3.79
N VAL A 42 22.92 -3.65 -3.52
CA VAL A 42 22.15 -3.18 -2.36
C VAL A 42 20.93 -2.40 -2.84
N SER A 43 19.75 -2.89 -2.49
CA SER A 43 18.47 -2.23 -2.80
C SER A 43 17.96 -1.40 -1.62
N THR A 44 17.58 -0.16 -1.90
CA THR A 44 16.96 0.77 -0.94
C THR A 44 15.71 1.38 -1.54
N LEU A 45 14.79 1.88 -0.71
CA LEU A 45 13.63 2.63 -1.22
C LEU A 45 14.06 3.89 -1.97
N ASN A 46 13.36 4.23 -3.04
CA ASN A 46 13.50 5.53 -3.72
C ASN A 46 13.00 6.69 -2.83
N GLU A 47 13.22 7.94 -3.26
CA GLU A 47 12.80 9.14 -2.51
C GLU A 47 11.29 9.17 -2.21
N LYS A 48 10.47 8.62 -3.12
CA LYS A 48 9.01 8.51 -2.96
C LYS A 48 8.56 7.32 -2.11
N ARG A 49 9.51 6.48 -1.65
CA ARG A 49 9.28 5.27 -0.85
C ARG A 49 8.27 4.29 -1.46
N ASN A 50 8.23 4.21 -2.79
CA ASN A 50 7.25 3.38 -3.51
C ASN A 50 7.87 2.34 -4.46
N GLU A 51 9.20 2.32 -4.58
CA GLU A 51 9.95 1.37 -5.40
C GLU A 51 11.33 1.12 -4.76
N PHE A 52 11.87 -0.09 -4.93
CA PHE A 52 13.26 -0.41 -4.55
C PHE A 52 14.21 -0.09 -5.70
N LEU A 53 15.24 0.70 -5.44
CA LEU A 53 16.33 0.97 -6.36
C LEU A 53 17.59 0.28 -5.87
N SER A 54 18.14 -0.57 -6.72
CA SER A 54 19.39 -1.29 -6.48
C SER A 54 20.59 -0.48 -6.91
N ALA A 55 21.69 -0.57 -6.17
CA ALA A 55 22.99 -0.05 -6.59
C ALA A 55 24.11 -1.03 -6.31
N ILE A 56 25.23 -0.89 -7.02
CA ILE A 56 26.45 -1.66 -6.77
C ILE A 56 27.25 -0.98 -5.67
N TRP A 57 27.63 -1.73 -4.66
CA TRP A 57 28.42 -1.29 -3.51
C TRP A 57 29.70 -2.11 -3.43
N GLU A 58 30.81 -1.45 -3.14
CA GLU A 58 32.09 -2.08 -2.82
C GLU A 58 32.10 -2.48 -1.35
N LEU A 59 32.55 -3.71 -1.10
CA LEU A 59 32.72 -4.29 0.23
C LEU A 59 34.22 -4.43 0.49
N ASP A 60 34.68 -4.12 1.70
CA ASP A 60 36.05 -4.44 2.12
C ASP A 60 36.18 -5.95 2.35
N PRO A 61 37.00 -6.67 1.56
CA PRO A 61 37.17 -8.12 1.71
C PRO A 61 37.74 -8.56 3.07
N ASN A 62 38.30 -7.63 3.86
CA ASN A 62 38.82 -7.88 5.20
C ASN A 62 37.86 -7.45 6.32
N GLY A 63 36.73 -6.83 5.98
CA GLY A 63 35.70 -6.39 6.93
C GLY A 63 36.13 -5.27 7.88
N GLN A 64 37.18 -4.51 7.56
CA GLN A 64 37.69 -3.42 8.40
C GLN A 64 37.03 -2.08 8.08
N GLN A 65 36.56 -1.89 6.84
CA GLN A 65 35.90 -0.67 6.37
C GLN A 65 34.42 -0.92 6.04
N PRO A 66 33.55 0.10 6.21
CA PRO A 66 32.16 0.01 5.80
C PRO A 66 32.01 -0.07 4.28
N ALA A 67 30.92 -0.72 3.83
CA ALA A 67 30.54 -0.76 2.43
C ALA A 67 30.38 0.65 1.81
N ARG A 68 30.78 0.79 0.55
CA ARG A 68 30.75 2.06 -0.19
C ARG A 68 29.97 1.93 -1.48
N ARG A 69 28.93 2.75 -1.66
CA ARG A 69 28.16 2.83 -2.91
C ARG A 69 29.05 3.29 -4.09
N LEU A 70 29.00 2.56 -5.20
CA LEU A 70 29.73 2.86 -6.43
C LEU A 70 28.84 3.50 -7.51
N THR A 71 27.60 3.04 -7.65
CA THR A 71 26.70 3.45 -8.75
C THR A 71 25.45 4.20 -8.25
N HIS A 72 24.89 5.06 -9.11
CA HIS A 72 23.83 6.02 -8.75
C HIS A 72 22.70 6.13 -9.81
N GLY A 73 22.42 5.03 -10.52
CA GLY A 73 21.43 5.00 -11.60
C GLY A 73 19.99 5.21 -11.13
N VAL A 74 19.21 5.91 -11.96
CA VAL A 74 17.83 6.33 -11.64
C VAL A 74 16.79 5.21 -11.67
N LYS A 75 17.09 4.08 -12.31
CA LYS A 75 16.26 2.86 -12.36
C LYS A 75 16.91 1.65 -11.69
N GLY A 76 18.02 1.88 -10.99
CA GLY A 76 18.81 0.87 -10.32
C GLY A 76 19.70 0.03 -11.24
N GLU A 77 20.53 -0.79 -10.61
CA GLU A 77 21.53 -1.65 -11.25
C GLU A 77 21.46 -3.09 -10.74
N SER A 78 21.89 -4.05 -11.57
CA SER A 78 21.86 -5.47 -11.22
C SER A 78 22.97 -6.29 -11.90
N ALA A 79 23.10 -7.55 -11.49
CA ALA A 79 24.01 -8.55 -12.06
C ALA A 79 25.47 -8.08 -12.21
N PRO A 80 26.13 -7.64 -11.11
CA PRO A 80 27.54 -7.26 -11.19
C PRO A 80 28.42 -8.48 -11.53
N VAL A 81 29.34 -8.30 -12.48
CA VAL A 81 30.40 -9.28 -12.79
C VAL A 81 31.74 -8.58 -13.00
N PHE A 82 32.84 -9.25 -12.69
CA PHE A 82 34.19 -8.69 -12.91
C PHE A 82 34.79 -9.21 -14.22
N THR A 83 35.44 -8.31 -14.98
CA THR A 83 36.32 -8.71 -16.08
C THR A 83 37.65 -9.24 -15.55
N ALA A 84 38.43 -9.93 -16.39
CA ALA A 84 39.81 -10.32 -16.06
C ALA A 84 40.70 -9.12 -15.67
N GLY A 85 40.42 -7.93 -16.22
CA GLY A 85 41.13 -6.69 -15.90
C GLY A 85 40.68 -6.01 -14.60
N GLY A 86 39.66 -6.53 -13.90
CA GLY A 86 39.15 -6.00 -12.65
C GLY A 86 38.09 -4.89 -12.79
N ASP A 87 37.60 -4.64 -14.00
CA ASP A 87 36.46 -3.74 -14.21
C ASP A 87 35.16 -4.40 -13.77
N VAL A 88 34.19 -3.61 -13.34
CA VAL A 88 32.86 -4.11 -12.95
C VAL A 88 31.89 -3.87 -14.10
N LEU A 89 31.35 -4.94 -14.66
CA LEU A 89 30.20 -4.90 -15.57
C LEU A 89 28.91 -5.06 -14.79
N PHE A 90 27.85 -4.39 -15.20
CA PHE A 90 26.52 -4.51 -14.60
C PHE A 90 25.42 -4.11 -15.59
N LEU A 91 24.19 -4.53 -15.33
CA LEU A 91 23.02 -4.15 -16.13
C LEU A 91 22.33 -2.94 -15.53
N ALA A 92 21.93 -1.99 -16.39
CA ALA A 92 21.16 -0.83 -15.99
C ALA A 92 20.24 -0.33 -17.11
N VAL A 93 19.09 0.23 -16.72
CA VAL A 93 18.20 0.99 -17.60
C VAL A 93 18.44 2.48 -17.36
N ARG A 94 18.86 3.22 -18.39
CA ARG A 94 19.09 4.67 -18.28
C ARG A 94 18.27 5.43 -19.32
N PRO A 95 17.13 6.02 -18.94
CA PRO A 95 16.33 6.87 -19.84
C PRO A 95 17.14 8.02 -20.43
N GLY A 96 16.95 8.29 -21.73
CA GLY A 96 17.55 9.41 -22.45
C GLY A 96 16.51 10.46 -22.85
N GLU A 97 16.92 11.53 -23.53
CA GLU A 97 16.01 12.59 -23.99
C GLU A 97 14.95 12.08 -25.00
N ASP A 98 15.29 11.07 -25.79
CA ASP A 98 14.45 10.53 -26.88
C ASP A 98 13.70 9.23 -26.54
N ASP A 99 14.03 8.59 -25.41
CA ASP A 99 13.37 7.36 -24.95
C ASP A 99 13.30 7.30 -23.42
N ASP A 100 12.10 7.45 -22.88
CA ASP A 100 11.83 7.40 -21.44
C ASP A 100 11.90 5.97 -20.87
N LYS A 101 11.87 4.93 -21.72
CA LYS A 101 11.85 3.52 -21.32
C LYS A 101 12.72 2.63 -22.22
N PRO A 102 14.03 2.90 -22.29
CA PRO A 102 14.92 2.07 -23.08
C PRO A 102 15.06 0.68 -22.46
N PRO A 103 15.45 -0.33 -23.25
CA PRO A 103 15.79 -1.64 -22.72
C PRO A 103 17.06 -1.58 -21.84
N ALA A 104 17.28 -2.62 -21.02
CA ALA A 104 18.49 -2.71 -20.19
C ALA A 104 19.75 -2.85 -21.07
N ALA A 105 20.79 -2.10 -20.72
CA ALA A 105 22.09 -2.12 -21.37
C ALA A 105 23.18 -2.63 -20.41
N LEU A 106 24.33 -3.02 -20.95
CA LEU A 106 25.51 -3.41 -20.21
C LEU A 106 26.38 -2.17 -20.00
N TRP A 107 26.73 -1.91 -18.74
CA TRP A 107 27.57 -0.79 -18.33
C TRP A 107 28.88 -1.30 -17.76
N ARG A 108 29.96 -0.53 -17.96
CA ARG A 108 31.30 -0.84 -17.46
C ARG A 108 31.79 0.27 -16.54
N LEU A 109 32.15 -0.09 -15.31
CA LEU A 109 32.83 0.77 -14.34
C LEU A 109 34.32 0.40 -14.30
N PRO A 110 35.23 1.31 -14.70
CA PRO A 110 36.67 1.04 -14.74
C PRO A 110 37.28 0.72 -13.37
N ALA A 111 38.21 -0.23 -13.32
CA ALA A 111 38.99 -0.61 -12.15
C ALA A 111 39.87 0.53 -11.65
N ALA A 112 40.38 1.36 -12.56
CA ALA A 112 41.17 2.55 -12.25
C ALA A 112 40.35 3.70 -11.63
N GLY A 113 39.03 3.55 -11.51
CA GLY A 113 38.09 4.60 -11.10
C GLY A 113 37.62 5.47 -12.26
N GLY A 114 36.60 6.29 -12.01
CA GLY A 114 35.92 7.12 -13.01
C GLY A 114 34.42 6.86 -13.07
N GLU A 115 33.76 7.40 -14.10
CA GLU A 115 32.34 7.17 -14.35
C GLU A 115 32.10 5.88 -15.13
N ALA A 116 30.95 5.24 -14.89
CA ALA A 116 30.53 4.10 -15.68
C ALA A 116 30.07 4.55 -17.07
N PHE A 117 30.45 3.81 -18.11
CA PHE A 117 30.04 4.05 -19.48
C PHE A 117 29.27 2.86 -20.05
N GLU A 118 28.44 3.12 -21.06
CA GLU A 118 27.69 2.09 -21.78
C GLU A 118 28.66 1.23 -22.59
N ALA A 119 28.70 -0.07 -22.31
CA ALA A 119 29.58 -1.03 -22.97
C ALA A 119 28.89 -1.72 -24.14
N LEU A 120 27.60 -2.05 -24.00
CA LEU A 120 26.79 -2.66 -25.06
C LEU A 120 25.30 -2.37 -24.84
N THR A 121 24.61 -2.07 -25.94
CA THR A 121 23.14 -2.00 -26.00
C THR A 121 22.62 -2.91 -27.09
N MET A 122 21.53 -3.62 -26.79
CA MET A 122 20.83 -4.51 -27.73
C MET A 122 19.37 -4.07 -27.86
N PRO A 123 18.73 -4.18 -29.05
CA PRO A 123 17.34 -3.73 -29.24
C PRO A 123 16.32 -4.41 -28.31
N GLY A 124 16.52 -5.69 -28.00
CA GLY A 124 15.72 -6.44 -27.02
C GLY A 124 16.19 -6.29 -25.57
N GLY A 125 17.29 -5.56 -25.33
CA GLY A 125 17.97 -5.46 -24.04
C GLY A 125 18.94 -6.60 -23.76
N ILE A 126 19.69 -6.46 -22.69
CA ILE A 126 20.63 -7.47 -22.20
C ILE A 126 20.06 -8.07 -20.92
N ALA A 127 20.00 -9.41 -20.87
CA ALA A 127 19.43 -10.18 -19.77
C ALA A 127 20.48 -10.68 -18.77
N GLY A 128 21.75 -10.76 -19.18
CA GLY A 128 22.83 -11.24 -18.32
C GLY A 128 24.20 -11.14 -18.99
N ALA A 129 25.27 -11.27 -18.20
CA ALA A 129 26.64 -11.31 -18.69
C ALA A 129 27.51 -12.25 -17.83
N VAL A 130 28.48 -12.91 -18.45
CA VAL A 130 29.53 -13.70 -17.78
C VAL A 130 30.87 -13.36 -18.41
N SER A 131 31.87 -13.09 -17.58
CA SER A 131 33.23 -12.73 -18.02
C SER A 131 34.22 -13.85 -17.73
N ALA A 132 35.18 -14.04 -18.64
CA ALA A 132 36.27 -14.99 -18.47
C ALA A 132 37.22 -14.50 -17.36
N ARG A 133 37.77 -15.44 -16.60
CA ARG A 133 38.62 -15.12 -15.43
C ARG A 133 40.05 -14.74 -15.80
N ALA A 134 40.57 -15.29 -16.90
CA ALA A 134 41.96 -15.15 -17.34
C ALA A 134 42.13 -14.47 -18.71
N ALA A 135 41.04 -14.06 -19.35
CA ALA A 135 41.05 -13.36 -20.63
C ALA A 135 40.05 -12.19 -20.65
N ASP A 136 40.33 -11.16 -21.46
CA ASP A 136 39.41 -10.03 -21.68
C ASP A 136 38.27 -10.44 -22.63
N VAL A 137 37.44 -11.37 -22.16
CA VAL A 137 36.32 -11.96 -22.89
C VAL A 137 35.08 -11.89 -22.02
N THR A 138 33.96 -11.49 -22.60
CA THR A 138 32.66 -11.49 -21.95
C THR A 138 31.60 -11.97 -22.93
N VAL A 139 30.70 -12.82 -22.45
CA VAL A 139 29.53 -13.32 -23.17
C VAL A 139 28.28 -12.74 -22.52
N VAL A 140 27.35 -12.25 -23.33
CA VAL A 140 26.09 -11.65 -22.91
C VAL A 140 24.89 -12.46 -23.38
N ALA A 141 23.84 -12.53 -22.58
CA ALA A 141 22.56 -13.07 -23.00
C ALA A 141 21.64 -11.92 -23.45
N ALA A 142 21.08 -12.02 -24.66
CA ALA A 142 20.16 -11.03 -25.22
C ALA A 142 19.07 -11.70 -26.07
N PRO A 143 17.84 -11.16 -26.09
CA PRO A 143 16.75 -11.73 -26.88
C PRO A 143 16.69 -11.13 -28.30
N LEU A 144 16.42 -11.98 -29.29
CA LEU A 144 16.05 -11.59 -30.65
C LEU A 144 14.62 -12.04 -30.99
N LEU A 145 13.95 -11.33 -31.89
CA LEU A 145 12.72 -11.81 -32.51
C LEU A 145 13.04 -13.03 -33.40
N PRO A 146 12.18 -14.06 -33.43
CA PRO A 146 12.46 -15.34 -34.13
C PRO A 146 12.73 -15.22 -35.63
N SER A 147 12.28 -14.13 -36.26
CA SER A 147 12.42 -13.89 -37.70
C SER A 147 13.57 -12.95 -38.05
N SER A 148 14.31 -12.49 -37.05
CA SER A 148 15.43 -11.57 -37.23
C SER A 148 16.64 -12.28 -37.82
N ALA A 149 17.21 -11.72 -38.88
CA ALA A 149 18.46 -12.22 -39.47
C ALA A 149 19.73 -11.81 -38.67
N GLY A 150 19.57 -10.95 -37.66
CA GLY A 150 20.63 -10.40 -36.83
C GLY A 150 20.13 -9.17 -36.05
N VAL A 151 21.04 -8.49 -35.36
CA VAL A 151 20.71 -7.35 -34.46
C VAL A 151 20.06 -6.17 -35.19
N ASP A 152 20.52 -5.82 -36.40
CA ASP A 152 19.97 -4.69 -37.16
C ASP A 152 18.55 -4.97 -37.68
N ASP A 153 18.30 -6.19 -38.17
CA ASP A 153 16.95 -6.61 -38.60
C ASP A 153 16.00 -6.72 -37.39
N ASP A 154 16.52 -7.16 -36.23
CA ASP A 154 15.77 -7.17 -34.98
C ASP A 154 15.29 -5.78 -34.57
N LYS A 155 16.19 -4.79 -34.62
CA LYS A 155 15.84 -3.39 -34.37
C LYS A 155 14.70 -2.92 -35.29
N THR A 156 14.85 -3.14 -36.60
CA THR A 156 13.85 -2.73 -37.60
C THR A 156 12.49 -3.39 -37.34
N ARG A 157 12.47 -4.67 -36.98
CA ARG A 157 11.23 -5.41 -36.70
C ARG A 157 10.57 -4.93 -35.41
N ARG A 158 11.33 -4.65 -34.36
CA ARG A 158 10.80 -4.10 -33.09
C ARG A 158 10.23 -2.70 -33.31
N GLU A 159 10.92 -1.85 -34.05
CA GLU A 159 10.43 -0.52 -34.46
C GLU A 159 9.13 -0.64 -35.25
N ALA A 160 9.07 -1.50 -36.26
CA ALA A 160 7.85 -1.73 -37.03
C ALA A 160 6.70 -2.25 -36.15
N ARG A 161 6.95 -3.14 -35.18
CA ARG A 161 5.92 -3.58 -34.23
C ARG A 161 5.45 -2.44 -33.33
N LYS A 162 6.37 -1.60 -32.84
CA LYS A 162 6.07 -0.42 -32.00
C LYS A 162 5.24 0.60 -32.76
N GLU A 163 5.65 0.98 -33.97
CA GLU A 163 4.95 1.93 -34.85
C GLU A 163 3.54 1.47 -35.21
N ASN A 164 3.40 0.19 -35.54
CA ASN A 164 2.11 -0.41 -35.88
C ASN A 164 1.28 -0.83 -34.64
N LYS A 165 1.78 -0.56 -33.42
CA LYS A 165 1.13 -0.91 -32.14
C LYS A 165 0.75 -2.39 -32.04
N VAL A 166 1.61 -3.27 -32.57
CA VAL A 166 1.38 -4.71 -32.60
C VAL A 166 1.81 -5.33 -31.27
N SER A 167 0.83 -5.62 -30.41
CA SER A 167 1.03 -6.38 -29.18
C SER A 167 0.77 -7.88 -29.33
N ALA A 168 0.11 -8.30 -30.43
CA ALA A 168 -0.21 -9.71 -30.67
C ALA A 168 1.04 -10.59 -30.83
N ILE A 169 0.98 -11.80 -30.27
CA ILE A 169 2.03 -12.82 -30.32
C ILE A 169 1.40 -14.11 -30.82
N LEU A 170 2.02 -14.71 -31.84
CA LEU A 170 1.67 -16.04 -32.31
C LEU A 170 2.61 -17.04 -31.65
N HIS A 171 2.09 -17.84 -30.71
CA HIS A 171 2.85 -18.91 -30.08
C HIS A 171 2.73 -20.21 -30.88
N THR A 172 3.86 -20.86 -31.13
CA THR A 172 3.95 -22.17 -31.80
C THR A 172 4.40 -23.29 -30.86
N GLY A 173 4.59 -22.99 -29.58
CA GLY A 173 5.04 -23.94 -28.54
C GLY A 173 4.63 -23.51 -27.13
N TYR A 174 4.97 -24.35 -26.16
CA TYR A 174 4.70 -24.16 -24.73
C TYR A 174 6.02 -23.95 -23.95
N PRO A 175 6.04 -23.14 -22.86
CA PRO A 175 4.96 -22.30 -22.36
C PRO A 175 4.83 -20.95 -23.09
N VAL A 176 3.68 -20.29 -22.92
CA VAL A 176 3.39 -18.96 -23.49
C VAL A 176 3.62 -17.81 -22.50
N ARG A 177 3.59 -18.12 -21.21
CA ARG A 177 3.80 -17.21 -20.08
C ARG A 177 4.64 -17.92 -19.01
N HIS A 178 5.40 -17.17 -18.23
CA HIS A 178 6.22 -17.71 -17.16
C HIS A 178 6.26 -16.74 -16.00
N TRP A 179 6.07 -17.27 -14.79
CA TRP A 179 6.12 -16.57 -13.51
C TRP A 179 5.12 -15.40 -13.38
N ASP A 180 5.41 -14.27 -14.04
CA ASP A 180 4.64 -13.04 -13.98
C ASP A 180 4.53 -12.26 -15.29
N HIS A 181 5.06 -12.81 -16.39
CA HIS A 181 5.07 -12.15 -17.68
C HIS A 181 4.76 -13.12 -18.82
N ASP A 182 4.23 -12.56 -19.91
CA ASP A 182 4.13 -13.26 -21.18
C ASP A 182 5.54 -13.42 -21.75
N LEU A 183 5.90 -14.62 -22.21
CA LEU A 183 7.26 -14.90 -22.71
C LEU A 183 7.58 -14.19 -24.04
N GLY A 184 6.63 -13.44 -24.59
CA GLY A 184 6.85 -12.72 -25.82
C GLY A 184 7.04 -13.63 -27.04
N PRO A 185 7.23 -13.01 -28.22
CA PRO A 185 7.74 -13.71 -29.40
C PRO A 185 9.24 -14.00 -29.28
N ASP A 186 9.95 -13.25 -28.44
CA ASP A 186 11.41 -13.21 -28.36
C ASP A 186 12.04 -14.55 -27.93
N GLN A 187 13.25 -14.77 -28.41
CA GLN A 187 14.08 -15.96 -28.19
C GLN A 187 15.43 -15.54 -27.62
N PRO A 188 15.93 -16.19 -26.56
CA PRO A 188 17.22 -15.86 -25.96
C PRO A 188 18.39 -16.42 -26.78
N HIS A 189 19.45 -15.61 -26.91
CA HIS A 189 20.70 -15.93 -27.58
C HIS A 189 21.89 -15.51 -26.69
N LEU A 190 23.05 -16.12 -26.93
CA LEU A 190 24.34 -15.72 -26.35
C LEU A 190 25.17 -14.99 -27.41
N PHE A 191 25.75 -13.85 -27.05
CA PHE A 191 26.62 -13.04 -27.92
C PHE A 191 27.97 -12.77 -27.27
N ASP A 192 28.99 -12.51 -28.10
CA ASP A 192 30.17 -11.78 -27.64
C ASP A 192 29.77 -10.36 -27.18
N VAL A 193 30.55 -9.78 -26.26
CA VAL A 193 30.26 -8.46 -25.64
C VAL A 193 30.25 -7.27 -26.62
N ASP A 194 30.78 -7.43 -27.82
CA ASP A 194 30.68 -6.41 -28.88
C ASP A 194 29.36 -6.48 -29.66
N GLY A 195 28.50 -7.48 -29.37
CA GLY A 195 27.21 -7.69 -29.99
C GLY A 195 27.28 -8.15 -31.45
N THR A 196 28.48 -8.40 -31.99
CA THR A 196 28.67 -8.66 -33.43
C THR A 196 28.45 -10.12 -33.81
N ARG A 197 28.63 -11.04 -32.86
CA ARG A 197 28.55 -12.49 -33.09
C ARG A 197 27.52 -13.13 -32.18
N ASP A 198 26.48 -13.72 -32.78
CA ASP A 198 25.60 -14.68 -32.12
C ASP A 198 26.31 -16.03 -32.03
N LEU A 199 26.55 -16.50 -30.81
CA LEU A 199 27.18 -17.79 -30.52
C LEU A 199 26.18 -18.95 -30.62
N THR A 200 24.88 -18.64 -30.68
CA THR A 200 23.79 -19.61 -30.61
C THR A 200 22.70 -19.36 -31.66
N PRO A 201 23.07 -19.20 -32.95
CA PRO A 201 22.09 -18.97 -34.00
C PRO A 201 21.07 -20.11 -34.06
N GLY A 202 19.79 -19.77 -34.10
CA GLY A 202 18.70 -20.74 -34.12
C GLY A 202 18.52 -21.51 -32.80
N SER A 203 18.91 -20.92 -31.66
CA SER A 203 18.65 -21.47 -30.32
C SER A 203 17.15 -21.71 -30.05
N GLY A 204 16.27 -20.94 -30.70
CA GLY A 204 14.84 -21.07 -30.47
C GLY A 204 14.50 -20.74 -29.01
N ALA A 205 13.70 -21.60 -28.38
CA ALA A 205 13.38 -21.47 -26.96
C ALA A 205 14.39 -22.18 -26.03
N ALA A 206 15.47 -22.75 -26.57
CA ALA A 206 16.32 -23.67 -25.81
C ALA A 206 17.08 -23.01 -24.65
N LEU A 207 17.37 -21.71 -24.77
CA LEU A 207 18.08 -20.94 -23.75
C LEU A 207 17.15 -20.20 -22.77
N ARG A 208 15.82 -20.41 -22.84
CA ARG A 208 14.88 -19.82 -21.88
C ARG A 208 15.16 -20.37 -20.49
N GLU A 209 15.30 -19.48 -19.51
CA GLU A 209 15.70 -19.82 -18.13
C GLU A 209 16.98 -20.67 -18.06
N SER A 210 17.91 -20.51 -19.02
CA SER A 210 19.17 -21.25 -19.02
C SER A 210 20.22 -20.62 -18.11
N SER A 211 21.07 -21.45 -17.53
CA SER A 211 22.30 -21.05 -16.87
C SER A 211 23.50 -21.44 -17.73
N PHE A 212 24.51 -20.58 -17.78
CA PHE A 212 25.73 -20.82 -18.53
C PHE A 212 26.96 -20.35 -17.78
N ASP A 213 28.10 -20.95 -18.09
CA ASP A 213 29.42 -20.59 -17.58
C ASP A 213 30.43 -20.52 -18.74
N LEU A 214 31.46 -19.69 -18.56
CA LEU A 214 32.47 -19.40 -19.57
C LEU A 214 33.83 -19.92 -19.08
N SER A 215 34.57 -20.60 -19.97
CA SER A 215 35.90 -21.11 -19.64
C SER A 215 36.83 -19.97 -19.22
N ALA A 216 37.83 -20.28 -18.38
CA ALA A 216 38.70 -19.24 -17.82
C ALA A 216 39.47 -18.47 -18.89
N ASP A 217 39.86 -19.13 -19.99
CA ASP A 217 40.48 -18.54 -21.18
C ASP A 217 39.49 -17.85 -22.12
N GLY A 218 38.19 -18.05 -21.93
CA GLY A 218 37.13 -17.51 -22.76
C GLY A 218 36.90 -18.25 -24.09
N ASP A 219 37.49 -19.42 -24.32
CA ASP A 219 37.38 -20.12 -25.61
C ASP A 219 36.03 -20.83 -25.83
N PHE A 220 35.32 -21.22 -24.78
CA PHE A 220 34.05 -21.93 -24.90
C PHE A 220 33.07 -21.65 -23.76
N VAL A 221 31.78 -21.83 -24.06
CA VAL A 221 30.67 -21.75 -23.10
C VAL A 221 30.11 -23.14 -22.84
N VAL A 222 29.70 -23.43 -21.60
CA VAL A 222 28.81 -24.55 -21.30
C VAL A 222 27.49 -23.99 -20.79
N THR A 223 26.38 -24.44 -21.36
CA THR A 223 25.03 -23.97 -21.03
C THR A 223 24.04 -25.11 -20.92
N SER A 224 23.05 -24.94 -20.05
CA SER A 224 21.84 -25.76 -20.05
C SER A 224 21.01 -25.49 -21.30
N TRP A 225 20.51 -26.56 -21.94
CA TRP A 225 19.82 -26.50 -23.22
C TRP A 225 18.49 -27.25 -23.14
N ARG A 226 17.38 -26.51 -23.21
CA ARG A 226 16.04 -27.09 -23.21
C ARG A 226 15.74 -27.81 -24.53
N VAL A 227 15.28 -29.04 -24.41
CA VAL A 227 14.86 -29.89 -25.54
C VAL A 227 13.39 -30.25 -25.35
N THR A 228 12.56 -29.80 -26.29
CA THR A 228 11.13 -30.13 -26.31
C THR A 228 10.93 -31.62 -26.64
N GLY A 229 10.15 -32.31 -25.82
CA GLY A 229 9.74 -33.70 -25.99
C GLY A 229 8.28 -33.83 -26.48
N PRO A 230 7.75 -35.07 -26.53
CA PRO A 230 6.35 -35.30 -26.86
C PRO A 230 5.37 -34.54 -25.94
N GLY A 231 4.27 -34.05 -26.50
CA GLY A 231 3.34 -33.19 -25.77
C GLY A 231 3.97 -31.83 -25.44
N THR A 232 3.90 -31.42 -24.18
CA THR A 232 4.54 -30.20 -23.65
C THR A 232 5.74 -30.50 -22.76
N ALA A 233 6.23 -31.75 -22.76
CA ALA A 233 7.36 -32.15 -21.95
C ALA A 233 8.63 -31.39 -22.37
N VAL A 234 9.41 -30.97 -21.37
CA VAL A 234 10.73 -30.40 -21.56
C VAL A 234 11.73 -31.30 -20.82
N ARG A 235 12.90 -31.48 -21.42
CA ARG A 235 14.09 -31.98 -20.73
C ARG A 235 15.25 -30.98 -20.90
N VAL A 236 16.21 -31.00 -19.99
CA VAL A 236 17.37 -30.11 -20.05
C VAL A 236 18.66 -30.91 -20.24
N ALA A 237 19.39 -30.64 -21.32
CA ALA A 237 20.71 -31.18 -21.60
C ALA A 237 21.81 -30.16 -21.27
N LEU A 238 23.07 -30.59 -21.22
CA LEU A 238 24.23 -29.70 -21.22
C LEU A 238 24.89 -29.70 -22.59
N VAL A 239 25.14 -28.51 -23.12
CA VAL A 239 25.85 -28.32 -24.39
C VAL A 239 27.07 -27.44 -24.21
N ARG A 240 28.10 -27.71 -25.00
CA ARG A 240 29.29 -26.88 -25.15
C ARG A 240 29.21 -26.11 -26.46
N ILE A 241 29.56 -24.83 -26.43
CA ILE A 241 29.63 -23.95 -27.59
C ILE A 241 31.06 -23.43 -27.70
N ASP A 242 31.73 -23.74 -28.81
CA ASP A 242 33.02 -23.14 -29.15
C ASP A 242 32.80 -21.68 -29.61
N ARG A 243 33.48 -20.72 -28.97
CA ARG A 243 33.22 -19.29 -29.21
C ARG A 243 33.77 -18.80 -30.55
N ALA A 244 34.88 -19.39 -31.00
CA ALA A 244 35.54 -18.98 -32.24
C ALA A 244 34.74 -19.41 -33.47
N THR A 245 34.18 -20.61 -33.44
CA THR A 245 33.47 -21.25 -34.57
C THR A 245 31.95 -21.18 -34.46
N GLY A 246 31.41 -21.04 -33.24
CA GLY A 246 29.97 -21.20 -32.96
C GLY A 246 29.51 -22.66 -32.97
N GLU A 247 30.43 -23.63 -33.04
CA GLU A 247 30.06 -25.04 -33.06
C GLU A 247 29.49 -25.48 -31.70
N ARG A 248 28.28 -26.05 -31.73
CA ARG A 248 27.59 -26.60 -30.56
C ARG A 248 27.69 -28.12 -30.53
N SER A 249 28.15 -28.68 -29.41
CA SER A 249 28.16 -30.11 -29.14
C SER A 249 27.41 -30.44 -27.84
N THR A 250 26.65 -31.54 -27.83
CA THR A 250 26.00 -32.02 -26.60
C THR A 250 27.05 -32.73 -25.74
N LEU A 251 27.19 -32.30 -24.48
CA LEU A 251 28.07 -32.93 -23.50
C LEU A 251 27.37 -34.07 -22.78
N VAL A 252 26.19 -33.77 -22.22
CA VAL A 252 25.39 -34.73 -21.45
C VAL A 252 23.93 -34.51 -21.78
N GLU A 253 23.21 -35.59 -22.06
CA GLU A 253 21.77 -35.60 -22.26
C GLU A 253 21.21 -36.89 -21.69
N GLU A 254 20.13 -36.77 -20.91
CA GLU A 254 19.45 -37.93 -20.34
C GLU A 254 17.93 -37.78 -20.52
N ALA A 255 17.27 -38.88 -20.88
CA ALA A 255 15.83 -38.85 -21.14
C ALA A 255 14.99 -38.65 -19.86
N GLY A 256 15.49 -39.09 -18.70
CA GLY A 256 14.78 -39.10 -17.42
C GLY A 256 15.33 -38.12 -16.39
N ALA A 257 16.11 -37.12 -16.79
CA ALA A 257 16.67 -36.13 -15.88
C ALA A 257 16.88 -34.77 -16.57
N ASP A 258 16.87 -33.72 -15.75
CA ASP A 258 17.19 -32.35 -16.13
C ASP A 258 18.57 -31.98 -15.57
N LEU A 259 19.41 -31.35 -16.40
CA LEU A 259 20.79 -31.00 -16.09
C LEU A 259 20.97 -29.48 -16.04
N GLU A 260 21.36 -28.95 -14.88
CA GLU A 260 21.38 -27.51 -14.63
C GLU A 260 22.66 -27.05 -13.93
N ARG A 261 22.83 -25.72 -13.84
CA ARG A 261 23.90 -25.05 -13.08
C ARG A 261 25.31 -25.53 -13.46
N PRO A 262 25.68 -25.54 -14.76
CA PRO A 262 27.03 -25.91 -15.16
C PRO A 262 28.05 -24.93 -14.55
N ALA A 263 29.15 -25.48 -14.03
CA ALA A 263 30.30 -24.75 -13.53
C ALA A 263 31.57 -25.37 -14.10
N ILE A 264 32.26 -24.64 -14.97
CA ILE A 264 33.50 -25.07 -15.61
C ILE A 264 34.63 -24.95 -14.58
N ALA A 265 35.46 -25.99 -14.48
CA ALA A 265 36.64 -25.96 -13.64
C ALA A 265 37.61 -24.88 -14.14
N PRO A 266 38.23 -24.05 -13.27
CA PRO A 266 39.15 -22.99 -13.67
C PRO A 266 40.32 -23.43 -14.56
N ASP A 267 40.77 -24.68 -14.44
CA ASP A 267 41.76 -25.32 -15.33
C ASP A 267 41.23 -25.66 -16.75
N GLY A 268 39.93 -25.52 -16.99
CA GLY A 268 39.29 -25.75 -18.28
C GLY A 268 39.05 -27.21 -18.65
N HIS A 269 39.32 -28.17 -17.74
CA HIS A 269 39.32 -29.60 -18.07
C HIS A 269 38.05 -30.36 -17.66
N ALA A 270 37.18 -29.76 -16.85
CA ALA A 270 35.95 -30.40 -16.39
C ALA A 270 34.78 -29.43 -16.26
N VAL A 271 33.58 -29.98 -16.15
CA VAL A 271 32.36 -29.26 -15.76
C VAL A 271 31.63 -30.02 -14.66
N ALA A 272 31.26 -29.31 -13.60
CA ALA A 272 30.35 -29.80 -12.56
C ALA A 272 28.95 -29.24 -12.77
N PHE A 273 27.92 -29.99 -12.40
CA PHE A 273 26.52 -29.60 -12.62
C PHE A 273 25.58 -30.34 -11.67
N THR A 274 24.35 -29.84 -11.53
CA THR A 274 23.28 -30.54 -10.82
C THR A 274 22.45 -31.37 -11.78
N ARG A 275 22.04 -32.56 -11.34
CA ARG A 275 21.13 -33.45 -12.05
C ARG A 275 19.88 -33.68 -11.21
N GLU A 276 18.72 -33.33 -11.75
CA GLU A 276 17.40 -33.61 -11.16
C GLU A 276 16.73 -34.75 -11.93
N THR A 277 16.42 -35.86 -11.26
CA THR A 277 15.63 -36.93 -11.90
C THR A 277 14.20 -36.48 -12.15
N HIS A 278 13.63 -36.79 -13.31
CA HIS A 278 12.21 -36.61 -13.55
C HIS A 278 11.41 -37.46 -12.56
N SER A 279 10.46 -36.82 -11.87
CA SER A 279 9.60 -37.48 -10.91
C SER A 279 8.55 -38.36 -11.57
N THR A 280 7.95 -39.24 -10.77
CA THR A 280 6.74 -40.01 -11.11
C THR A 280 5.72 -39.88 -9.98
N PRO A 281 4.46 -40.31 -10.16
CA PRO A 281 3.47 -40.21 -9.09
C PRO A 281 3.84 -40.98 -7.81
N THR A 282 4.80 -41.91 -7.89
CA THR A 282 5.27 -42.72 -6.75
C THR A 282 6.73 -42.48 -6.41
N SER A 283 7.41 -41.54 -7.06
CA SER A 283 8.83 -41.27 -6.79
C SER A 283 9.12 -39.77 -6.93
N PRO A 284 9.47 -39.08 -5.83
CA PRO A 284 9.90 -37.68 -5.89
C PRO A 284 11.17 -37.51 -6.72
N PRO A 285 11.44 -36.29 -7.22
CA PRO A 285 12.72 -36.01 -7.87
C PRO A 285 13.87 -36.17 -6.87
N ARG A 286 15.08 -36.41 -7.36
CA ARG A 286 16.31 -36.42 -6.57
C ARG A 286 17.31 -35.50 -7.26
N ILE A 287 17.84 -34.53 -6.51
CA ILE A 287 18.88 -33.62 -6.99
C ILE A 287 20.24 -34.14 -6.52
N THR A 288 21.15 -34.33 -7.46
CA THR A 288 22.50 -34.88 -7.23
C THR A 288 23.57 -34.01 -7.88
N LEU A 289 24.79 -34.06 -7.35
CA LEU A 289 25.95 -33.36 -7.91
C LEU A 289 26.70 -34.29 -8.85
N TRP A 290 27.02 -33.80 -10.05
CA TRP A 290 27.75 -34.56 -11.06
C TRP A 290 28.95 -33.78 -11.57
N CYS A 291 29.95 -34.51 -12.08
CA CYS A 291 31.10 -33.94 -12.74
C CYS A 291 31.45 -34.73 -14.00
N MET A 292 31.85 -34.02 -15.06
CA MET A 292 32.32 -34.60 -16.30
C MET A 292 33.68 -33.97 -16.64
N ARG A 293 34.72 -34.80 -16.70
CA ARG A 293 35.96 -34.42 -17.38
C ARG A 293 35.72 -34.45 -18.88
N PHE A 294 36.14 -33.42 -19.61
CA PHE A 294 35.86 -33.35 -21.04
C PHE A 294 36.50 -34.53 -21.77
N GLY A 295 35.68 -35.26 -22.53
CA GLY A 295 36.08 -36.50 -23.22
C GLY A 295 35.86 -37.79 -22.43
N GLU A 296 35.42 -37.70 -21.18
CA GLU A 296 35.05 -38.84 -20.33
C GLU A 296 33.54 -38.88 -20.06
N ASN A 297 33.06 -39.96 -19.44
CA ASN A 297 31.66 -40.06 -19.02
C ASN A 297 31.41 -39.21 -17.76
N PRO A 298 30.22 -38.61 -17.61
CA PRO A 298 29.83 -37.94 -16.37
C PRO A 298 29.74 -38.95 -15.21
N VAL A 299 30.11 -38.52 -14.01
CA VAL A 299 30.05 -39.32 -12.77
C VAL A 299 29.26 -38.59 -11.68
N GLU A 300 28.44 -39.33 -10.92
CA GLU A 300 27.81 -38.82 -9.70
C GLU A 300 28.91 -38.61 -8.65
N LEU A 301 28.94 -37.40 -8.08
CA LEU A 301 29.77 -37.09 -6.93
C LEU A 301 28.96 -37.28 -5.65
N ALA A 302 29.66 -37.51 -4.54
CA ALA A 302 29.04 -37.61 -3.22
C ALA A 302 27.93 -38.68 -3.13
N GLU A 303 28.18 -39.86 -3.71
CA GLU A 303 27.24 -40.98 -3.62
C GLU A 303 26.89 -41.29 -2.16
N GLY A 304 25.58 -41.38 -1.87
CA GLY A 304 25.07 -41.58 -0.51
C GLY A 304 24.96 -40.31 0.34
N TRP A 305 25.36 -39.13 -0.17
CA TRP A 305 25.06 -37.87 0.49
C TRP A 305 23.59 -37.51 0.28
N ASP A 306 22.80 -37.65 1.34
CA ASP A 306 21.35 -37.47 1.30
C ASP A 306 20.92 -36.01 1.52
N ARG A 307 21.51 -35.10 0.73
CA ARG A 307 21.17 -33.67 0.68
C ARG A 307 21.18 -33.20 -0.76
N TRP A 308 20.35 -32.20 -1.06
CA TRP A 308 20.22 -31.66 -2.42
C TRP A 308 21.14 -30.45 -2.58
N PRO A 309 22.15 -30.52 -3.48
CA PRO A 309 23.00 -29.38 -3.76
C PRO A 309 22.19 -28.26 -4.42
N ALA A 310 22.21 -27.07 -3.82
CA ALA A 310 21.51 -25.88 -4.30
C ALA A 310 22.44 -24.89 -5.01
N SER A 311 23.77 -25.10 -4.96
CA SER A 311 24.76 -24.30 -5.69
C SER A 311 25.94 -25.14 -6.15
N VAL A 312 26.66 -24.69 -7.18
CA VAL A 312 27.90 -25.31 -7.66
C VAL A 312 28.91 -24.22 -7.98
N ALA A 313 30.07 -24.25 -7.32
CA ALA A 313 31.19 -23.36 -7.61
C ALA A 313 32.52 -24.10 -7.43
N TRP A 314 33.49 -23.87 -8.31
CA TRP A 314 34.84 -24.40 -8.14
C TRP A 314 35.70 -23.49 -7.27
N THR A 315 36.61 -24.08 -6.49
CA THR A 315 37.76 -23.34 -5.95
C THR A 315 38.65 -22.84 -7.09
N PRO A 316 39.34 -21.69 -6.95
CA PRO A 316 40.15 -21.13 -8.02
C PRO A 316 41.27 -22.03 -8.54
N ASP A 317 41.69 -23.02 -7.75
CA ASP A 317 42.74 -24.00 -8.08
C ASP A 317 42.19 -25.32 -8.64
N SER A 318 40.89 -25.40 -8.95
CA SER A 318 40.19 -26.60 -9.42
C SER A 318 40.25 -27.81 -8.47
N SER A 319 40.69 -27.65 -7.23
CA SER A 319 40.89 -28.77 -6.30
C SER A 319 39.62 -29.27 -5.62
N ALA A 320 38.60 -28.41 -5.47
CA ALA A 320 37.36 -28.74 -4.80
C ALA A 320 36.14 -28.01 -5.39
N LEU A 321 34.97 -28.60 -5.17
CA LEU A 321 33.68 -27.97 -5.40
C LEU A 321 33.15 -27.42 -4.08
N ILE A 322 32.58 -26.22 -4.12
CA ILE A 322 31.89 -25.57 -3.01
C ILE A 322 30.41 -25.51 -3.35
N VAL A 323 29.59 -26.12 -2.50
CA VAL A 323 28.14 -26.27 -2.70
C VAL A 323 27.40 -25.87 -1.44
N THR A 324 26.17 -25.41 -1.58
CA THR A 324 25.23 -25.27 -0.46
C THR A 324 24.18 -26.37 -0.55
N ALA A 325 23.63 -26.76 0.60
CA ALA A 325 22.48 -27.66 0.66
C ALA A 325 21.71 -27.40 1.95
N ASP A 326 20.39 -27.52 1.91
CA ASP A 326 19.57 -27.44 3.12
C ASP A 326 19.93 -28.58 4.08
N ASP A 327 19.97 -28.32 5.38
CA ASP A 327 20.29 -29.33 6.40
C ASP A 327 19.63 -28.97 7.74
N GLY A 328 18.56 -29.67 8.11
CA GLY A 328 17.86 -29.49 9.40
C GLY A 328 17.32 -28.07 9.66
N GLY A 329 16.77 -27.41 8.63
CA GLY A 329 16.27 -26.03 8.69
C GLY A 329 17.37 -24.95 8.72
N ARG A 330 18.56 -25.30 8.23
CA ARG A 330 19.70 -24.41 7.92
C ARG A 330 20.11 -24.63 6.46
N GLY A 331 21.11 -23.90 5.97
CA GLY A 331 21.68 -24.08 4.62
C GLY A 331 23.19 -23.87 4.62
N PRO A 332 23.99 -24.78 5.22
CA PRO A 332 25.44 -24.64 5.33
C PRO A 332 26.17 -24.78 3.99
N ILE A 333 27.46 -24.44 4.02
CA ILE A 333 28.40 -24.63 2.92
C ILE A 333 29.12 -25.98 3.09
N PHE A 334 29.29 -26.71 1.99
CA PHE A 334 30.04 -27.95 1.91
C PHE A 334 31.14 -27.85 0.85
N SER A 335 32.27 -28.48 1.12
CA SER A 335 33.30 -28.79 0.14
C SER A 335 33.13 -30.24 -0.32
N VAL A 336 33.19 -30.47 -1.63
CA VAL A 336 33.17 -31.79 -2.25
C VAL A 336 34.46 -32.01 -3.03
N ASP A 337 35.16 -33.08 -2.72
CA ASP A 337 36.34 -33.52 -3.47
C ASP A 337 35.90 -34.17 -4.80
N PRO A 338 36.26 -33.61 -5.97
CA PRO A 338 35.83 -34.11 -7.27
C PRO A 338 36.47 -35.46 -7.65
N ALA A 339 37.56 -35.88 -6.98
CA ALA A 339 38.23 -37.16 -7.24
C ALA A 339 37.68 -38.29 -6.37
N SER A 340 37.42 -38.02 -5.08
CA SER A 340 36.94 -39.04 -4.14
C SER A 340 35.43 -39.00 -3.88
N GLY A 341 34.74 -37.91 -4.25
CA GLY A 341 33.34 -37.66 -3.91
C GLY A 341 33.13 -37.31 -2.43
N ARG A 342 34.19 -37.16 -1.63
CA ARG A 342 34.07 -36.90 -0.19
C ARG A 342 33.47 -35.52 0.08
N VAL A 343 32.42 -35.47 0.89
CA VAL A 343 31.76 -34.25 1.36
C VAL A 343 32.29 -33.83 2.73
N THR A 344 32.61 -32.55 2.89
CA THR A 344 33.04 -31.93 4.15
C THR A 344 32.22 -30.67 4.41
N ARG A 345 31.52 -30.59 5.54
CA ARG A 345 30.82 -29.37 5.95
C ARG A 345 31.82 -28.31 6.40
N LEU A 346 31.67 -27.08 5.91
CA LEU A 346 32.58 -25.95 6.19
C LEU A 346 32.02 -24.95 7.22
N THR A 347 30.70 -24.80 7.29
CA THR A 347 30.03 -23.88 8.23
C THR A 347 29.12 -24.64 9.19
N HIS A 348 29.16 -24.30 10.47
CA HIS A 348 28.55 -25.09 11.56
C HIS A 348 27.56 -24.29 12.43
N ASP A 349 27.20 -23.08 12.00
CA ASP A 349 26.23 -22.22 12.67
C ASP A 349 24.79 -22.43 12.17
N ASP A 350 23.83 -21.75 12.79
CA ASP A 350 22.39 -21.86 12.51
C ASP A 350 21.93 -20.99 11.32
N PHE A 351 22.73 -20.90 10.28
CA PHE A 351 22.51 -20.00 9.15
C PHE A 351 22.38 -20.72 7.81
N THR A 352 21.82 -19.99 6.87
CA THR A 352 21.73 -20.34 5.46
C THR A 352 22.65 -19.43 4.65
N TYR A 353 23.38 -20.03 3.72
CA TYR A 353 24.35 -19.35 2.87
C TYR A 353 23.90 -19.37 1.41
N THR A 354 24.04 -18.24 0.72
CA THR A 354 23.81 -18.10 -0.73
C THR A 354 24.96 -17.33 -1.37
N ASP A 355 24.93 -17.21 -2.71
CA ASP A 355 25.90 -16.42 -3.48
C ASP A 355 27.35 -16.78 -3.16
N VAL A 356 27.65 -18.07 -3.01
CA VAL A 356 28.97 -18.54 -2.58
C VAL A 356 30.01 -18.28 -3.66
N ARG A 357 31.05 -17.50 -3.32
CA ARG A 357 32.15 -17.08 -4.18
C ARG A 357 33.50 -17.50 -3.60
N PRO A 358 34.03 -18.67 -4.01
CA PRO A 358 35.41 -19.06 -3.68
C PRO A 358 36.42 -18.08 -4.29
N ALA A 359 37.42 -17.70 -3.51
CA ALA A 359 38.46 -16.73 -3.86
C ALA A 359 39.87 -17.28 -3.59
N PRO A 360 40.93 -16.70 -4.19
CA PRO A 360 42.30 -17.12 -3.93
C PRO A 360 42.66 -17.09 -2.43
N GLY A 361 43.56 -17.98 -2.02
CA GLY A 361 44.00 -18.09 -0.61
C GLY A 361 43.08 -18.92 0.29
N GLY A 362 42.14 -19.69 -0.27
CA GLY A 362 41.26 -20.58 0.49
C GLY A 362 40.12 -19.86 1.21
N VAL A 363 39.78 -18.66 0.74
CA VAL A 363 38.72 -17.80 1.30
C VAL A 363 37.44 -17.99 0.49
N ILE A 364 36.30 -17.94 1.17
CA ILE A 364 34.99 -17.95 0.53
C ILE A 364 34.23 -16.70 0.95
N PHE A 365 33.63 -15.99 0.01
CA PHE A 365 32.66 -14.94 0.30
C PHE A 365 31.25 -15.47 0.04
N ALA A 366 30.28 -15.05 0.85
CA ALA A 366 28.90 -15.48 0.69
C ALA A 366 27.93 -14.42 1.26
N LEU A 367 26.65 -14.57 0.95
CA LEU A 367 25.60 -13.97 1.75
C LEU A 367 25.16 -14.97 2.81
N ARG A 368 24.98 -14.51 4.05
CA ARG A 368 24.55 -15.31 5.19
C ARG A 368 23.26 -14.73 5.75
N SER A 369 22.28 -15.59 6.04
CA SER A 369 20.99 -15.19 6.61
C SER A 369 20.40 -16.29 7.46
N SER A 370 19.47 -15.91 8.34
CA SER A 370 18.60 -16.84 9.07
C SER A 370 17.32 -16.11 9.40
N TYR A 371 16.37 -16.75 10.08
CA TYR A 371 15.25 -16.00 10.63
C TYR A 371 15.67 -14.98 11.70
N ALA A 372 16.88 -15.05 12.26
CA ALA A 372 17.33 -14.06 13.23
C ALA A 372 18.02 -12.84 12.59
N VAL A 373 18.52 -12.95 11.35
CA VAL A 373 19.32 -11.90 10.72
C VAL A 373 19.07 -11.86 9.21
N PRO A 374 18.79 -10.68 8.61
CA PRO A 374 18.65 -10.53 7.16
C PRO A 374 19.94 -10.89 6.39
N PRO A 375 19.85 -11.13 5.07
CA PRO A 375 21.02 -11.42 4.24
C PRO A 375 22.08 -10.33 4.35
N HIS A 376 23.27 -10.73 4.77
CA HIS A 376 24.44 -9.85 4.90
C HIS A 376 25.70 -10.55 4.37
N PRO A 377 26.66 -9.79 3.83
CA PRO A 377 27.88 -10.36 3.28
C PRO A 377 28.82 -10.84 4.39
N VAL A 378 29.47 -11.97 4.14
CA VAL A 378 30.44 -12.59 5.04
C VAL A 378 31.67 -13.08 4.29
N ARG A 379 32.77 -13.16 5.02
CA ARG A 379 34.00 -13.88 4.67
C ARG A 379 34.05 -15.17 5.49
N ILE A 380 34.39 -16.27 4.86
CA ILE A 380 34.66 -17.56 5.50
C ILE A 380 36.12 -17.93 5.21
N ASP A 381 36.92 -18.06 6.26
CA ASP A 381 38.31 -18.49 6.17
C ASP A 381 38.43 -20.02 6.08
N SER A 382 39.61 -20.52 5.69
CA SER A 382 39.86 -21.96 5.46
C SER A 382 39.66 -22.85 6.70
N ASP A 383 39.66 -22.26 7.90
CA ASP A 383 39.39 -22.97 9.16
C ASP A 383 37.90 -22.99 9.54
N GLY A 384 37.03 -22.40 8.71
CA GLY A 384 35.60 -22.29 8.94
C GLY A 384 35.18 -21.04 9.72
N THR A 385 36.12 -20.14 10.08
CA THR A 385 35.80 -18.88 10.76
C THR A 385 34.96 -17.98 9.85
N VAL A 386 33.82 -17.51 10.37
CA VAL A 386 32.88 -16.63 9.65
C VAL A 386 32.98 -15.20 10.18
N THR A 387 33.34 -14.27 9.32
CA THR A 387 33.46 -12.84 9.63
C THR A 387 32.43 -12.04 8.84
N ALA A 388 31.58 -11.28 9.53
CA ALA A 388 30.63 -10.37 8.88
C ALA A 388 31.35 -9.18 8.24
N LEU A 389 30.96 -8.83 7.01
CA LEU A 389 31.45 -7.66 6.31
C LEU A 389 30.48 -6.49 6.54
N PRO A 390 30.91 -5.37 7.13
CA PRO A 390 30.00 -4.27 7.47
C PRO A 390 29.31 -3.68 6.24
N CYS A 391 27.99 -3.81 6.16
CA CYS A 391 27.18 -3.31 5.03
C CYS A 391 25.99 -2.45 5.49
N PHE A 392 25.21 -2.93 6.45
CA PHE A 392 24.10 -2.20 7.06
C PHE A 392 23.93 -2.64 8.53
N GLU A 393 23.18 -1.86 9.30
CA GLU A 393 22.87 -2.17 10.69
C GLU A 393 21.79 -3.25 10.78
N VAL A 394 22.07 -4.34 11.50
CA VAL A 394 21.12 -5.43 11.71
C VAL A 394 20.06 -4.99 12.71
N PRO A 395 18.76 -5.06 12.37
CA PRO A 395 17.71 -4.67 13.30
C PRO A 395 17.57 -5.61 14.50
N ASP A 396 17.27 -5.05 15.67
CA ASP A 396 16.92 -5.81 16.87
C ASP A 396 15.56 -6.51 16.69
N LEU A 397 15.48 -7.78 17.06
CA LEU A 397 14.27 -8.59 16.96
C LEU A 397 13.27 -8.26 18.10
N PRO A 398 11.94 -8.25 17.85
CA PRO A 398 10.90 -7.92 18.82
C PRO A 398 10.51 -9.12 19.72
N GLY A 399 11.41 -10.08 19.87
CA GLY A 399 11.12 -11.36 20.51
C GLY A 399 12.24 -12.38 20.39
N THR A 400 11.92 -13.62 20.72
CA THR A 400 12.86 -14.76 20.72
C THR A 400 12.52 -15.76 19.62
N LEU A 401 13.55 -16.33 18.98
CA LEU A 401 13.44 -17.45 18.05
C LEU A 401 13.87 -18.73 18.78
N THR A 402 13.02 -19.76 18.75
CA THR A 402 13.27 -21.05 19.40
C THR A 402 12.95 -22.21 18.46
N GLU A 403 13.59 -23.36 18.67
CA GLU A 403 13.29 -24.58 17.92
C GLU A 403 12.29 -25.43 18.72
N VAL A 404 11.28 -25.96 18.02
CA VAL A 404 10.28 -26.88 18.57
C VAL A 404 10.25 -28.13 17.71
N THR A 405 10.25 -29.30 18.34
CA THR A 405 10.17 -30.59 17.63
C THR A 405 8.91 -31.34 18.07
N ALA A 406 8.11 -31.74 17.09
CA ALA A 406 7.00 -32.68 17.27
C ALA A 406 7.41 -34.08 16.79
N THR A 407 6.60 -35.08 17.13
CA THR A 407 6.76 -36.45 16.62
C THR A 407 5.54 -36.80 15.81
N ALA A 408 5.74 -37.12 14.52
CA ALA A 408 4.69 -37.59 13.64
C ALA A 408 4.19 -38.98 14.06
N ALA A 409 3.05 -39.42 13.51
CA ALA A 409 2.44 -40.71 13.85
C ALA A 409 3.35 -41.92 13.54
N ASP A 410 4.23 -41.78 12.54
CA ASP A 410 5.22 -42.78 12.13
C ASP A 410 6.53 -42.73 12.96
N GLY A 411 6.63 -41.82 13.94
CA GLY A 411 7.82 -41.61 14.77
C GLY A 411 8.81 -40.58 14.21
N THR A 412 8.57 -40.03 13.01
CA THR A 412 9.46 -39.05 12.38
C THR A 412 9.47 -37.73 13.18
N PRO A 413 10.65 -37.15 13.49
CA PRO A 413 10.72 -35.83 14.11
C PRO A 413 10.34 -34.73 13.11
N ILE A 414 9.39 -33.87 13.49
CA ILE A 414 8.96 -32.71 12.71
C ILE A 414 9.51 -31.45 13.38
N ARG A 415 10.47 -30.82 12.73
CA ARG A 415 11.20 -29.67 13.24
C ARG A 415 10.48 -28.37 12.85
N SER A 416 10.43 -27.42 13.77
CA SER A 416 9.82 -26.10 13.56
C SER A 416 10.66 -24.99 14.17
N TRP A 417 10.66 -23.82 13.54
CA TRP A 417 10.97 -22.57 14.23
C TRP A 417 9.72 -22.03 14.92
N LEU A 418 9.88 -21.42 16.09
CA LEU A 418 8.83 -20.71 16.82
C LEU A 418 9.35 -19.34 17.26
N THR A 419 8.71 -18.28 16.78
CA THR A 419 8.91 -16.94 17.33
C THR A 419 7.94 -16.68 18.47
N LEU A 420 8.44 -16.05 19.53
CA LEU A 420 7.64 -15.62 20.69
C LEU A 420 7.88 -14.12 20.90
N PRO A 421 6.81 -13.31 21.05
CA PRO A 421 6.94 -11.88 21.33
C PRO A 421 7.59 -11.65 22.69
N ASP A 422 8.21 -10.49 22.93
CA ASP A 422 8.74 -10.17 24.26
C ASP A 422 7.64 -10.12 25.34
N GLY A 423 7.97 -10.60 26.55
CA GLY A 423 7.05 -10.66 27.70
C GLY A 423 6.46 -12.05 27.99
N ASP A 424 5.85 -12.21 29.16
CA ASP A 424 5.41 -13.53 29.66
C ASP A 424 3.94 -13.86 29.38
N GLU A 425 3.17 -12.92 28.84
CA GLU A 425 1.75 -13.10 28.55
C GLU A 425 1.52 -14.14 27.42
N PRO A 426 0.55 -15.07 27.57
CA PRO A 426 0.23 -16.02 26.52
C PRO A 426 -0.21 -15.36 25.21
N ALA A 427 0.54 -15.61 24.14
CA ALA A 427 0.30 -15.06 22.82
C ALA A 427 -0.63 -15.96 21.97
N PRO A 428 -1.52 -15.40 21.14
CA PRO A 428 -2.20 -16.18 20.11
C PRO A 428 -1.18 -16.77 19.13
N LEU A 429 -1.45 -17.98 18.63
CA LEU A 429 -0.54 -18.72 17.76
C LEU A 429 -0.98 -18.66 16.30
N VAL A 430 -0.04 -18.32 15.42
CA VAL A 430 -0.21 -18.41 13.97
C VAL A 430 0.67 -19.53 13.44
N LEU A 431 0.05 -20.58 12.89
CA LEU A 431 0.72 -21.60 12.10
C LEU A 431 1.02 -21.02 10.70
N TRP A 432 2.29 -20.80 10.38
CA TRP A 432 2.73 -20.25 9.10
C TRP A 432 3.41 -21.33 8.25
N ILE A 433 2.73 -21.75 7.19
CA ILE A 433 3.09 -22.88 6.35
C ILE A 433 3.88 -22.36 5.14
N HIS A 434 5.06 -22.93 4.88
CA HIS A 434 5.90 -22.49 3.76
C HIS A 434 5.32 -22.90 2.41
N GLY A 435 5.67 -22.13 1.36
CA GLY A 435 5.42 -22.51 -0.03
C GLY A 435 6.40 -23.58 -0.50
N GLY A 436 6.17 -24.14 -1.70
CA GLY A 436 6.95 -25.26 -2.22
C GLY A 436 6.11 -26.14 -3.14
N PRO A 437 5.97 -27.46 -2.88
CA PRO A 437 6.10 -28.07 -1.55
C PRO A 437 7.54 -28.38 -1.10
N LEU A 438 8.49 -28.47 -2.04
CA LEU A 438 9.90 -28.77 -1.77
C LEU A 438 10.64 -27.51 -1.32
N GLY A 439 10.75 -27.30 -0.01
CA GLY A 439 11.44 -26.17 0.60
C GLY A 439 11.55 -26.28 2.12
N SER A 440 12.11 -25.27 2.78
CA SER A 440 12.23 -25.24 4.25
C SER A 440 12.21 -23.82 4.78
N TRP A 441 11.74 -23.64 6.01
CA TRP A 441 11.91 -22.41 6.77
C TRP A 441 13.35 -22.26 7.32
N ASN A 442 14.31 -21.92 6.44
CA ASN A 442 15.73 -21.85 6.82
C ASN A 442 16.38 -20.46 6.70
N SER A 443 15.70 -19.48 6.12
CA SER A 443 16.31 -18.19 5.78
C SER A 443 15.35 -17.02 5.89
N TRP A 444 15.90 -15.82 6.14
CA TRP A 444 15.14 -14.57 6.20
C TRP A 444 14.30 -14.35 4.94
N HIS A 445 13.03 -14.01 5.13
CA HIS A 445 12.17 -13.65 4.02
C HIS A 445 11.63 -12.23 4.21
N TRP A 446 11.85 -11.35 3.23
CA TRP A 446 11.39 -9.94 3.31
C TRP A 446 9.87 -9.81 3.35
N ARG A 447 9.18 -10.67 2.61
CA ARG A 447 7.72 -10.67 2.55
C ARG A 447 7.01 -11.62 3.53
N TRP A 448 7.51 -12.83 3.76
CA TRP A 448 6.97 -13.82 4.71
C TRP A 448 7.77 -13.79 6.02
N ASN A 449 7.69 -12.66 6.72
CA ASN A 449 8.51 -12.40 7.89
C ASN A 449 7.71 -12.57 9.19
N PRO A 450 8.07 -13.54 10.06
CA PRO A 450 7.36 -13.80 11.31
C PRO A 450 7.44 -12.64 12.30
N TRP A 451 8.50 -11.82 12.23
CA TRP A 451 8.73 -10.74 13.20
C TRP A 451 7.71 -9.62 13.11
N LEU A 452 7.10 -9.42 11.95
CA LEU A 452 6.02 -8.44 11.78
C LEU A 452 4.73 -8.86 12.52
N LEU A 453 4.43 -10.15 12.59
CA LEU A 453 3.34 -10.67 13.42
C LEU A 453 3.76 -10.71 14.90
N THR A 454 5.02 -11.06 15.16
CA THR A 454 5.59 -11.12 16.51
C THR A 454 5.58 -9.77 17.20
N ALA A 455 5.95 -8.69 16.49
CA ALA A 455 5.86 -7.32 16.98
C ALA A 455 4.42 -6.90 17.34
N GLN A 456 3.42 -7.55 16.74
CA GLN A 456 2.00 -7.32 17.04
C GLN A 456 1.45 -8.24 18.13
N GLY A 457 2.33 -9.03 18.78
CA GLY A 457 1.98 -9.88 19.92
C GLY A 457 1.56 -11.30 19.57
N TYR A 458 1.80 -11.77 18.34
CA TYR A 458 1.52 -13.15 17.94
C TYR A 458 2.76 -14.04 18.13
N ALA A 459 2.55 -15.28 18.58
CA ALA A 459 3.54 -16.33 18.39
C ALA A 459 3.39 -16.89 16.97
N VAL A 460 4.50 -17.19 16.29
CA VAL A 460 4.48 -17.73 14.92
C VAL A 460 5.23 -19.06 14.86
N LEU A 461 4.52 -20.12 14.51
CA LEU A 461 5.08 -21.45 14.27
C LEU A 461 5.38 -21.64 12.78
N MET A 462 6.60 -22.01 12.46
CA MET A 462 7.12 -22.23 11.12
C MET A 462 7.67 -23.66 11.01
N PRO A 463 6.81 -24.66 10.76
CA PRO A 463 7.20 -26.07 10.68
C PRO A 463 7.72 -26.46 9.30
N ASP A 464 8.58 -27.47 9.27
CA ASP A 464 9.01 -28.19 8.07
C ASP A 464 8.31 -29.57 8.03
N PRO A 465 7.11 -29.69 7.44
CA PRO A 465 6.38 -30.96 7.32
C PRO A 465 6.99 -31.88 6.25
N GLY A 466 6.53 -33.14 6.16
CA GLY A 466 6.90 -34.02 5.03
C GLY A 466 6.79 -33.30 3.67
N LEU A 467 7.76 -33.54 2.78
CA LEU A 467 8.13 -32.75 1.58
C LEU A 467 9.24 -31.70 1.80
N SER A 468 9.50 -31.26 3.03
CA SER A 468 10.53 -30.23 3.25
C SER A 468 11.96 -30.72 2.94
N THR A 469 12.78 -29.81 2.45
CA THR A 469 14.19 -30.06 2.12
C THR A 469 15.08 -30.06 3.36
N GLY A 470 16.24 -30.74 3.28
CA GLY A 470 17.25 -30.78 4.35
C GLY A 470 17.07 -31.88 5.40
N TYR A 471 16.06 -32.76 5.24
CA TYR A 471 15.79 -33.89 6.13
C TYR A 471 16.01 -35.27 5.47
N GLY A 472 16.38 -35.28 4.18
CA GLY A 472 16.66 -36.49 3.39
C GLY A 472 15.55 -36.88 2.42
N GLN A 473 15.87 -37.75 1.47
CA GLN A 473 14.96 -38.15 0.39
C GLN A 473 13.69 -38.84 0.91
N ASP A 474 13.81 -39.67 1.95
CA ASP A 474 12.67 -40.38 2.56
C ASP A 474 11.68 -39.40 3.19
N PHE A 475 12.17 -38.29 3.76
CA PHE A 475 11.32 -37.25 4.33
C PHE A 475 10.50 -36.53 3.26
N ILE A 476 11.06 -36.36 2.07
CA ILE A 476 10.34 -35.82 0.91
C ILE A 476 9.29 -36.82 0.43
N ALA A 477 9.65 -38.11 0.35
CA ALA A 477 8.75 -39.17 -0.10
C ALA A 477 7.50 -39.31 0.79
N ARG A 478 7.58 -38.96 2.09
CA ARG A 478 6.43 -39.03 3.02
C ARG A 478 5.19 -38.29 2.53
N GLY A 479 5.33 -37.12 1.89
CA GLY A 479 4.19 -36.35 1.39
C GLY A 479 4.00 -36.38 -0.13
N TRP A 480 4.87 -37.09 -0.86
CA TRP A 480 4.87 -37.07 -2.32
C TRP A 480 3.61 -37.75 -2.89
N GLY A 481 2.86 -37.03 -3.74
CA GLY A 481 1.57 -37.50 -4.25
C GLY A 481 0.43 -37.59 -3.20
N ALA A 482 0.71 -37.19 -1.95
CA ALA A 482 -0.18 -37.35 -0.79
C ALA A 482 -0.26 -36.06 0.05
N TRP A 483 -0.36 -34.91 -0.61
CA TRP A 483 -0.29 -33.60 0.04
C TRP A 483 -1.26 -33.42 1.22
N GLY A 484 -2.48 -33.96 1.12
CA GLY A 484 -3.50 -33.86 2.17
C GLY A 484 -3.33 -34.83 3.36
N ALA A 485 -2.30 -35.68 3.35
CA ALA A 485 -2.07 -36.73 4.33
C ALA A 485 -0.95 -36.38 5.32
N GLU A 486 0.23 -36.97 5.19
CA GLU A 486 1.37 -36.79 6.11
C GLU A 486 1.70 -35.30 6.33
N PRO A 487 1.81 -34.45 5.29
CA PRO A 487 2.10 -33.04 5.50
C PRO A 487 1.04 -32.34 6.35
N TYR A 488 -0.24 -32.65 6.17
CA TYR A 488 -1.31 -32.11 7.01
C TYR A 488 -1.19 -32.58 8.46
N THR A 489 -0.96 -33.87 8.69
CA THR A 489 -0.85 -34.41 10.06
C THR A 489 0.41 -33.93 10.79
N ASP A 490 1.51 -33.73 10.07
CA ASP A 490 2.75 -33.16 10.60
C ASP A 490 2.52 -31.74 11.11
N LEU A 491 1.76 -30.92 10.36
CA LEU A 491 1.41 -29.56 10.77
C LEU A 491 0.52 -29.53 12.01
N MET A 492 -0.42 -30.48 12.14
CA MET A 492 -1.25 -30.60 13.34
C MET A 492 -0.40 -30.99 14.56
N ALA A 493 0.50 -31.96 14.41
CA ALA A 493 1.41 -32.38 15.47
C ALA A 493 2.38 -31.26 15.89
N ALA A 494 2.93 -30.52 14.94
CA ALA A 494 3.76 -29.34 15.21
C ALA A 494 2.97 -28.25 15.98
N THR A 495 1.71 -28.02 15.58
CA THR A 495 0.83 -27.08 16.28
C THR A 495 0.54 -27.52 17.71
N ASP A 496 0.31 -28.81 17.95
CA ASP A 496 0.12 -29.36 19.30
C ASP A 496 1.38 -29.16 20.17
N ALA A 497 2.56 -29.44 19.62
CA ALA A 497 3.82 -29.24 20.33
C ALA A 497 4.04 -27.76 20.69
N ALA A 498 3.71 -26.83 19.79
CA ALA A 498 3.78 -25.40 20.08
C ALA A 498 2.75 -24.97 21.14
N CYS A 499 1.50 -25.44 21.04
CA CYS A 499 0.44 -25.18 22.02
C CYS A 499 0.78 -25.66 23.45
N ALA A 500 1.72 -26.59 23.61
CA ALA A 500 2.19 -27.03 24.92
C ALA A 500 3.11 -26.00 25.61
N HIS A 501 3.62 -25.01 24.89
CA HIS A 501 4.46 -23.97 25.46
C HIS A 501 3.63 -23.01 26.33
N PRO A 502 4.06 -22.67 27.57
CA PRO A 502 3.24 -21.90 28.52
C PRO A 502 2.93 -20.47 28.08
N ARG A 503 3.73 -19.91 27.16
CA ARG A 503 3.53 -18.57 26.58
C ARG A 503 2.65 -18.58 25.32
N ILE A 504 1.98 -19.69 25.02
CA ILE A 504 1.04 -19.80 23.90
C ILE A 504 -0.38 -20.00 24.43
N ASP A 505 -1.32 -19.21 23.89
CA ASP A 505 -2.74 -19.38 24.12
C ASP A 505 -3.34 -20.32 23.06
N ALA A 506 -3.46 -21.60 23.41
CA ALA A 506 -4.01 -22.63 22.53
C ALA A 506 -5.49 -22.42 22.14
N SER A 507 -6.21 -21.50 22.79
CA SER A 507 -7.61 -21.17 22.43
C SER A 507 -7.71 -20.16 21.28
N ARG A 508 -6.62 -19.45 20.97
CA ARG A 508 -6.55 -18.41 19.94
C ARG A 508 -5.50 -18.78 18.90
N THR A 509 -5.91 -19.63 17.96
CA THR A 509 -5.05 -20.13 16.89
C THR A 509 -5.54 -19.70 15.52
N ALA A 510 -4.61 -19.40 14.60
CA ALA A 510 -4.87 -19.17 13.18
C ALA A 510 -3.87 -19.97 12.33
N ALA A 511 -4.20 -20.21 11.07
CA ALA A 511 -3.28 -20.79 10.10
C ALA A 511 -3.16 -19.91 8.86
N MET A 512 -1.95 -19.84 8.29
CA MET A 512 -1.72 -19.09 7.08
C MET A 512 -0.62 -19.69 6.22
N GLY A 513 -0.67 -19.41 4.92
CA GLY A 513 0.39 -19.81 3.99
C GLY A 513 0.21 -19.22 2.60
N GLY A 514 1.30 -19.27 1.82
CA GLY A 514 1.34 -18.86 0.42
C GLY A 514 1.66 -20.04 -0.49
N SER A 515 1.17 -20.05 -1.75
CA SER A 515 1.49 -21.12 -2.71
C SER A 515 1.03 -22.49 -2.18
N PHE A 516 1.90 -23.51 -2.14
CA PHE A 516 1.62 -24.78 -1.45
C PHE A 516 1.19 -24.61 0.02
N GLY A 517 1.78 -23.65 0.75
CA GLY A 517 1.33 -23.33 2.11
C GLY A 517 -0.11 -22.79 2.14
N GLY A 518 -0.51 -22.05 1.10
CA GLY A 518 -1.90 -21.61 0.90
C GLY A 518 -2.83 -22.76 0.54
N TYR A 519 -2.37 -23.70 -0.30
CA TYR A 519 -3.07 -24.97 -0.54
C TYR A 519 -3.35 -25.70 0.79
N MET A 520 -2.35 -25.79 1.65
CA MET A 520 -2.49 -26.46 2.93
C MET A 520 -3.39 -25.68 3.90
N ALA A 521 -3.34 -24.35 3.87
CA ALA A 521 -4.31 -23.52 4.59
C ALA A 521 -5.75 -23.79 4.11
N ASN A 522 -5.97 -23.93 2.80
CA ASN A 522 -7.27 -24.32 2.23
C ASN A 522 -7.68 -25.73 2.66
N TRP A 523 -6.74 -26.68 2.67
CA TRP A 523 -6.99 -28.06 3.12
C TRP A 523 -7.39 -28.09 4.61
N ILE A 524 -6.63 -27.43 5.48
CA ILE A 524 -6.92 -27.28 6.91
C ILE A 524 -8.33 -26.72 7.13
N ALA A 525 -8.74 -25.71 6.37
CA ALA A 525 -10.05 -25.08 6.51
C ALA A 525 -11.22 -26.06 6.34
N GLY A 526 -11.07 -27.07 5.46
CA GLY A 526 -12.09 -28.09 5.21
C GLY A 526 -12.01 -29.32 6.14
N HIS A 527 -10.94 -29.48 6.92
CA HIS A 527 -10.68 -30.72 7.68
C HIS A 527 -10.66 -30.53 9.19
N THR A 528 -10.65 -29.30 9.72
CA THR A 528 -10.68 -29.05 11.16
C THR A 528 -11.25 -27.67 11.52
N GLY A 529 -12.00 -27.62 12.63
CA GLY A 529 -12.50 -26.37 13.23
C GLY A 529 -11.57 -25.76 14.29
N ARG A 530 -10.33 -26.24 14.40
CA ARG A 530 -9.36 -25.81 15.43
C ARG A 530 -9.03 -24.31 15.37
N PHE A 531 -8.86 -23.80 14.15
CA PHE A 531 -8.39 -22.44 13.90
C PHE A 531 -9.55 -21.44 13.83
N LYS A 532 -9.32 -20.24 14.36
CA LYS A 532 -10.28 -19.13 14.37
C LYS A 532 -10.26 -18.31 13.07
N ALA A 533 -9.15 -18.38 12.34
CA ALA A 533 -8.97 -17.72 11.06
C ALA A 533 -7.99 -18.50 10.18
N ILE A 534 -8.25 -18.43 8.87
CA ILE A 534 -7.36 -18.96 7.82
C ILE A 534 -6.99 -17.83 6.86
N VAL A 535 -5.70 -17.66 6.59
CA VAL A 535 -5.23 -16.73 5.55
C VAL A 535 -4.55 -17.52 4.44
N THR A 536 -5.04 -17.38 3.22
CA THR A 536 -4.56 -18.13 2.06
C THR A 536 -4.13 -17.17 0.95
N HIS A 537 -2.88 -17.28 0.50
CA HIS A 537 -2.29 -16.39 -0.49
C HIS A 537 -1.79 -17.18 -1.71
N ALA A 538 -2.10 -16.71 -2.92
CA ALA A 538 -1.60 -17.29 -4.16
C ALA A 538 -1.73 -18.83 -4.19
N SER A 539 -2.88 -19.34 -3.73
CA SER A 539 -3.03 -20.73 -3.29
C SER A 539 -3.68 -21.63 -4.34
N LEU A 540 -3.33 -22.91 -4.34
CA LEU A 540 -4.02 -23.91 -5.13
C LEU A 540 -5.35 -24.28 -4.44
N TRP A 541 -6.42 -24.38 -5.22
CA TRP A 541 -7.77 -24.68 -4.75
C TRP A 541 -8.38 -25.90 -5.43
N ALA A 542 -8.24 -25.97 -6.75
CA ALA A 542 -8.75 -27.07 -7.57
C ALA A 542 -7.63 -27.60 -8.47
N LEU A 543 -7.02 -28.72 -8.06
CA LEU A 543 -5.82 -29.27 -8.71
C LEU A 543 -6.02 -29.64 -10.20
N ASP A 544 -7.26 -29.98 -10.60
CA ASP A 544 -7.64 -30.23 -11.99
C ASP A 544 -7.66 -28.96 -12.85
N GLN A 545 -7.92 -27.80 -12.24
CA GLN A 545 -7.83 -26.49 -12.88
C GLN A 545 -6.40 -25.95 -12.85
N PHE A 546 -5.73 -26.02 -11.71
CA PHE A 546 -4.35 -25.57 -11.53
C PHE A 546 -3.39 -26.28 -12.49
N GLY A 547 -3.40 -27.61 -12.51
CA GLY A 547 -2.44 -28.43 -13.25
C GLY A 547 -2.24 -28.03 -14.72
N PRO A 548 -3.29 -27.89 -15.54
CA PRO A 548 -3.15 -27.50 -16.94
C PRO A 548 -2.98 -25.99 -17.18
N THR A 549 -3.17 -25.13 -16.17
CA THR A 549 -3.16 -23.66 -16.36
C THR A 549 -1.92 -22.96 -15.81
N THR A 550 -1.16 -23.63 -14.94
CA THR A 550 0.14 -23.16 -14.44
C THR A 550 1.20 -23.07 -15.55
N ASP A 551 2.18 -22.19 -15.37
CA ASP A 551 3.35 -22.03 -16.23
C ASP A 551 4.30 -23.25 -16.24
N GLY A 552 4.14 -24.17 -15.29
CA GLY A 552 4.92 -25.40 -15.14
C GLY A 552 4.14 -26.70 -15.35
N ALA A 553 3.08 -26.71 -16.15
CA ALA A 553 2.13 -27.83 -16.22
C ALA A 553 2.78 -29.21 -16.49
N TYR A 554 3.79 -29.24 -17.37
CA TYR A 554 4.53 -30.47 -17.69
C TYR A 554 5.30 -31.06 -16.49
N TRP A 555 5.73 -30.20 -15.56
CA TRP A 555 6.46 -30.57 -14.35
C TRP A 555 5.49 -31.11 -13.31
N TRP A 556 4.42 -30.38 -13.00
CA TRP A 556 3.40 -30.79 -12.02
C TRP A 556 2.62 -32.04 -12.44
N ALA A 557 2.40 -32.25 -13.75
CA ALA A 557 1.71 -33.43 -14.25
C ALA A 557 2.43 -34.76 -13.95
N ARG A 558 3.71 -34.71 -13.57
CA ARG A 558 4.49 -35.88 -13.17
C ARG A 558 4.24 -36.32 -11.73
N GLU A 559 3.79 -35.42 -10.87
CA GLU A 559 3.70 -35.64 -9.42
C GLU A 559 2.46 -36.42 -8.99
N MET A 560 1.32 -36.23 -9.67
CA MET A 560 0.06 -36.88 -9.29
C MET A 560 -0.65 -37.46 -10.51
N THR A 561 -1.25 -38.64 -10.36
CA THR A 561 -2.28 -39.07 -11.30
C THR A 561 -3.54 -38.20 -11.15
N PRO A 562 -4.44 -38.16 -12.15
CA PRO A 562 -5.71 -37.46 -12.02
C PRO A 562 -6.51 -37.87 -10.78
N GLU A 563 -6.50 -39.16 -10.42
CA GLU A 563 -7.17 -39.68 -9.22
C GLU A 563 -6.52 -39.19 -7.93
N MET A 564 -5.18 -39.18 -7.87
CA MET A 564 -4.44 -38.62 -6.73
C MET A 564 -4.74 -37.13 -6.56
N ALA A 565 -4.70 -36.37 -7.67
CA ALA A 565 -5.04 -34.95 -7.65
C ALA A 565 -6.49 -34.72 -7.18
N GLN A 566 -7.43 -35.55 -7.61
CA GLN A 566 -8.82 -35.49 -7.13
C GLN A 566 -8.97 -35.78 -5.65
N HIS A 567 -8.18 -36.70 -5.07
CA HIS A 567 -8.22 -36.98 -3.63
C HIS A 567 -7.59 -35.85 -2.81
N ASN A 568 -6.57 -35.19 -3.35
CA ASN A 568 -5.85 -34.11 -2.69
C ASN A 568 -6.42 -32.72 -3.00
N SER A 569 -7.60 -32.58 -3.61
CA SER A 569 -8.12 -31.27 -4.06
C SER A 569 -9.00 -30.59 -3.00
N PRO A 570 -8.59 -29.42 -2.44
CA PRO A 570 -9.29 -28.76 -1.33
C PRO A 570 -10.74 -28.37 -1.66
N HIS A 571 -11.02 -27.97 -2.89
CA HIS A 571 -12.36 -27.52 -3.30
C HIS A 571 -13.49 -28.52 -3.04
N ARG A 572 -13.16 -29.82 -2.96
CA ARG A 572 -14.13 -30.88 -2.67
C ARG A 572 -14.69 -30.82 -1.25
N PHE A 573 -14.01 -30.11 -0.35
CA PHE A 573 -14.34 -29.99 1.06
C PHE A 573 -14.88 -28.60 1.42
N VAL A 574 -15.25 -27.78 0.43
CA VAL A 574 -15.78 -26.44 0.66
C VAL A 574 -16.97 -26.43 1.62
N GLY A 575 -17.86 -27.43 1.53
CA GLY A 575 -19.03 -27.59 2.40
C GLY A 575 -18.73 -27.88 3.86
N ASP A 576 -17.48 -28.16 4.21
CA ASP A 576 -17.04 -28.36 5.59
C ASP A 576 -16.36 -27.13 6.20
N ILE A 577 -16.06 -26.11 5.38
CA ILE A 577 -15.41 -24.88 5.83
C ILE A 577 -16.37 -24.06 6.69
N ALA A 578 -16.08 -24.03 7.99
CA ALA A 578 -16.80 -23.24 9.01
C ALA A 578 -15.93 -22.15 9.66
N THR A 579 -14.74 -21.90 9.13
CA THR A 579 -13.79 -20.90 9.65
C THR A 579 -13.70 -19.73 8.69
N PRO A 580 -13.74 -18.47 9.17
CA PRO A 580 -13.49 -17.30 8.34
C PRO A 580 -12.16 -17.41 7.58
N MET A 581 -12.17 -17.05 6.29
CA MET A 581 -11.01 -17.11 5.42
C MET A 581 -10.71 -15.76 4.77
N LEU A 582 -9.44 -15.38 4.72
CA LEU A 582 -8.94 -14.28 3.92
C LEU A 582 -8.18 -14.85 2.71
N VAL A 583 -8.74 -14.67 1.52
CA VAL A 583 -8.12 -15.00 0.24
C VAL A 583 -7.29 -13.82 -0.23
N ILE A 584 -6.09 -14.05 -0.73
CA ILE A 584 -5.21 -12.99 -1.25
C ILE A 584 -4.56 -13.46 -2.56
N HIS A 585 -4.63 -12.66 -3.63
CA HIS A 585 -4.08 -13.08 -4.93
C HIS A 585 -3.65 -11.90 -5.81
N GLY A 586 -2.57 -12.10 -6.58
CA GLY A 586 -2.11 -11.18 -7.62
C GLY A 586 -2.50 -11.64 -9.02
N ASP A 587 -3.00 -10.76 -9.88
CA ASP A 587 -3.49 -11.13 -11.22
C ASP A 587 -2.36 -11.53 -12.19
N LYS A 588 -1.14 -11.05 -11.93
CA LYS A 588 0.07 -11.42 -12.68
C LYS A 588 0.74 -12.67 -12.12
N ASP A 589 0.01 -13.48 -11.36
CA ASP A 589 0.50 -14.79 -10.93
C ASP A 589 0.23 -15.84 -12.01
N TYR A 590 1.28 -16.28 -12.69
CA TYR A 590 1.20 -17.37 -13.68
C TYR A 590 1.69 -18.71 -13.13
N ARG A 591 2.28 -18.71 -11.92
CA ARG A 591 2.60 -19.94 -11.19
C ARG A 591 1.33 -20.57 -10.65
N VAL A 592 0.52 -19.80 -9.92
CA VAL A 592 -0.83 -20.17 -9.48
C VAL A 592 -1.80 -19.19 -10.12
N PRO A 593 -2.40 -19.54 -11.27
CA PRO A 593 -3.27 -18.61 -11.99
C PRO A 593 -4.41 -18.06 -11.15
N ILE A 594 -4.74 -16.79 -11.34
CA ILE A 594 -5.82 -16.07 -10.64
C ILE A 594 -7.17 -16.81 -10.62
N GLY A 595 -7.41 -17.67 -11.62
CA GLY A 595 -8.60 -18.53 -11.67
C GLY A 595 -8.78 -19.40 -10.43
N GLU A 596 -7.71 -19.80 -9.75
CA GLU A 596 -7.77 -20.56 -8.50
C GLU A 596 -8.44 -19.74 -7.39
N ALA A 597 -8.01 -18.49 -7.17
CA ALA A 597 -8.59 -17.63 -6.14
C ALA A 597 -10.00 -17.17 -6.50
N LEU A 598 -10.30 -16.88 -7.76
CA LEU A 598 -11.65 -16.50 -8.18
C LEU A 598 -12.65 -17.63 -7.97
N ARG A 599 -12.25 -18.87 -8.29
CA ARG A 599 -13.06 -20.06 -8.02
C ARG A 599 -13.23 -20.29 -6.52
N LEU A 600 -12.14 -20.23 -5.75
CA LEU A 600 -12.18 -20.33 -4.28
C LEU A 600 -13.14 -19.30 -3.69
N TRP A 601 -13.03 -18.03 -4.07
CA TRP A 601 -13.87 -16.96 -3.56
C TRP A 601 -15.35 -17.21 -3.85
N TYR A 602 -15.68 -17.58 -5.10
CA TYR A 602 -17.06 -17.89 -5.48
C TYR A 602 -17.61 -19.09 -4.69
N GLU A 603 -16.85 -20.18 -4.59
CA GLU A 603 -17.29 -21.39 -3.90
C GLU A 603 -17.40 -21.18 -2.38
N LEU A 604 -16.53 -20.37 -1.76
CA LEU A 604 -16.66 -19.99 -0.35
C LEU A 604 -17.97 -19.25 -0.07
N LEU A 605 -18.31 -18.27 -0.89
CA LEU A 605 -19.53 -17.49 -0.72
C LEU A 605 -20.81 -18.29 -1.03
N THR A 606 -20.70 -19.40 -1.76
CA THR A 606 -21.87 -20.16 -2.24
C THR A 606 -22.10 -21.45 -1.47
N TYR A 607 -21.04 -22.19 -1.18
CA TYR A 607 -21.12 -23.60 -0.77
C TYR A 607 -20.49 -23.88 0.60
N SER A 608 -19.81 -22.91 1.23
CA SER A 608 -19.25 -23.12 2.56
C SER A 608 -20.33 -23.15 3.65
N ARG A 609 -19.95 -23.41 4.90
CA ARG A 609 -20.85 -23.26 6.06
C ARG A 609 -21.00 -21.81 6.52
N LEU A 610 -20.25 -20.89 5.92
CA LEU A 610 -20.33 -19.44 6.13
C LEU A 610 -20.57 -18.71 4.79
N PRO A 611 -21.61 -19.10 4.01
CA PRO A 611 -21.87 -18.51 2.71
C PRO A 611 -22.29 -17.04 2.87
N ALA A 612 -22.35 -16.32 1.76
CA ALA A 612 -22.94 -14.99 1.73
C ALA A 612 -24.43 -15.08 2.11
N ASP A 613 -24.87 -14.21 3.01
CA ASP A 613 -26.27 -14.13 3.40
C ASP A 613 -27.13 -13.38 2.35
N GLU A 614 -28.39 -13.10 2.67
CA GLU A 614 -29.32 -12.41 1.78
C GLU A 614 -28.90 -10.97 1.40
N ASN A 615 -28.03 -10.35 2.20
CA ASN A 615 -27.46 -9.03 1.94
C ASN A 615 -26.13 -9.12 1.18
N GLY A 616 -25.64 -10.35 0.93
CA GLY A 616 -24.33 -10.60 0.35
C GLY A 616 -23.19 -10.57 1.38
N ASP A 617 -23.51 -10.51 2.68
CA ASP A 617 -22.51 -10.43 3.74
C ASP A 617 -21.96 -11.82 4.08
N SER A 618 -20.65 -11.91 4.26
CA SER A 618 -19.95 -13.12 4.69
C SER A 618 -18.77 -12.74 5.60
N PRO A 619 -18.34 -13.60 6.54
CA PRO A 619 -17.10 -13.38 7.29
C PRO A 619 -15.83 -13.60 6.45
N HIS A 620 -15.93 -14.18 5.25
CA HIS A 620 -14.79 -14.32 4.35
C HIS A 620 -14.36 -12.97 3.75
N ARG A 621 -13.10 -12.83 3.38
CA ARG A 621 -12.54 -11.61 2.74
C ARG A 621 -11.69 -12.00 1.53
N PHE A 622 -11.62 -11.13 0.53
CA PHE A 622 -10.75 -11.29 -0.63
C PHE A 622 -9.96 -10.00 -0.91
N LEU A 623 -8.63 -10.09 -0.87
CA LEU A 623 -7.71 -9.03 -1.24
C LEU A 623 -7.09 -9.33 -2.59
N TYR A 624 -7.42 -8.51 -3.59
CA TYR A 624 -7.01 -8.71 -4.97
C TYR A 624 -6.03 -7.62 -5.41
N TYR A 625 -4.93 -8.02 -6.05
CA TYR A 625 -3.93 -7.10 -6.60
C TYR A 625 -3.86 -7.24 -8.13
N PRO A 626 -4.46 -6.31 -8.90
CA PRO A 626 -4.48 -6.38 -10.37
C PRO A 626 -3.10 -6.32 -11.05
N THR A 627 -2.10 -5.79 -10.35
CA THR A 627 -0.77 -5.51 -10.92
C THR A 627 0.36 -6.30 -10.27
N GLU A 628 0.06 -7.12 -9.26
CA GLU A 628 1.07 -7.89 -8.54
C GLU A 628 1.13 -9.33 -9.04
N ASN A 629 2.29 -9.94 -8.85
CA ASN A 629 2.55 -11.33 -9.16
C ASN A 629 2.34 -12.26 -7.95
N HIS A 630 2.87 -13.47 -8.05
CA HIS A 630 2.83 -14.51 -7.01
C HIS A 630 3.25 -14.01 -5.60
N TRP A 631 4.13 -13.00 -5.52
CA TRP A 631 4.77 -12.59 -4.25
C TRP A 631 4.27 -11.25 -3.67
N VAL A 632 3.65 -10.38 -4.48
CA VAL A 632 3.34 -8.98 -4.11
C VAL A 632 4.61 -8.21 -3.73
N LEU A 633 5.25 -7.61 -4.72
CA LEU A 633 6.61 -7.07 -4.62
C LEU A 633 6.68 -5.59 -4.31
N SER A 634 5.69 -4.78 -4.73
CA SER A 634 5.78 -3.34 -4.50
C SER A 634 5.71 -3.03 -2.99
N PRO A 635 6.51 -2.06 -2.49
CA PRO A 635 6.53 -1.70 -1.08
C PRO A 635 5.14 -1.39 -0.53
N GLN A 636 4.35 -0.60 -1.28
CA GLN A 636 3.04 -0.15 -0.83
C GLN A 636 2.02 -1.30 -0.78
N HIS A 637 2.03 -2.21 -1.75
CA HIS A 637 1.16 -3.37 -1.70
C HIS A 637 1.57 -4.36 -0.62
N ALA A 638 2.87 -4.53 -0.36
CA ALA A 638 3.35 -5.32 0.77
C ALA A 638 2.85 -4.75 2.12
N LYS A 639 2.81 -3.42 2.28
CA LYS A 639 2.20 -2.79 3.46
C LYS A 639 0.72 -3.13 3.59
N ILE A 640 -0.05 -2.91 2.53
CA ILE A 640 -1.50 -3.20 2.51
C ILE A 640 -1.71 -4.66 2.87
N TRP A 641 -0.91 -5.57 2.31
CA TRP A 641 -1.03 -6.99 2.61
C TRP A 641 -0.91 -7.25 4.11
N TYR A 642 0.13 -6.72 4.75
CA TYR A 642 0.35 -6.93 6.19
C TYR A 642 -0.76 -6.30 7.02
N GLN A 643 -1.20 -5.09 6.65
CA GLN A 643 -2.27 -4.42 7.35
C GLN A 643 -3.59 -5.20 7.26
N VAL A 644 -3.96 -5.75 6.09
CA VAL A 644 -5.16 -6.59 5.92
C VAL A 644 -5.02 -7.87 6.76
N VAL A 645 -3.88 -8.56 6.66
CA VAL A 645 -3.65 -9.81 7.40
C VAL A 645 -3.74 -9.57 8.90
N LEU A 646 -3.07 -8.54 9.43
CA LEU A 646 -3.11 -8.19 10.85
C LEU A 646 -4.51 -7.78 11.31
N ALA A 647 -5.25 -7.03 10.50
CA ALA A 647 -6.63 -6.66 10.82
C ALA A 647 -7.56 -7.88 10.85
N PHE A 648 -7.40 -8.80 9.90
CA PHE A 648 -8.18 -10.03 9.81
C PHE A 648 -7.88 -11.01 10.96
N LEU A 649 -6.60 -11.18 11.30
CA LEU A 649 -6.19 -11.97 12.46
C LEU A 649 -6.65 -11.30 13.77
N GLY A 650 -6.53 -9.97 13.87
CA GLY A 650 -6.92 -9.22 15.05
C GLY A 650 -8.41 -9.31 15.39
N SER A 651 -9.29 -9.27 14.37
CA SER A 651 -10.74 -9.35 14.57
C SER A 651 -11.22 -10.75 15.00
N THR A 652 -10.45 -11.79 14.70
CA THR A 652 -10.81 -13.20 14.95
C THR A 652 -10.06 -13.81 16.14
N CYS A 653 -8.83 -13.38 16.38
CA CYS A 653 -7.94 -13.88 17.44
C CYS A 653 -7.73 -12.88 18.59
N GLY A 654 -8.39 -11.70 18.58
CA GLY A 654 -8.56 -10.86 19.75
C GLY A 654 -7.35 -10.07 20.23
N THR A 655 -6.48 -9.59 19.33
CA THR A 655 -5.38 -8.67 19.70
C THR A 655 -5.82 -7.20 19.58
N SER A 656 -5.72 -6.43 20.66
CA SER A 656 -6.24 -5.06 20.77
C SER A 656 -5.43 -3.96 20.06
N ARG A 657 -4.50 -4.30 19.15
CA ARG A 657 -3.51 -3.35 18.58
C ARG A 657 -3.55 -3.12 17.07
N CYS A 658 -4.37 -3.83 16.29
CA CYS A 658 -4.25 -3.79 14.83
C CYS A 658 -5.42 -3.06 14.14
N SER A 659 -5.16 -1.93 13.48
CA SER A 659 -6.01 -1.38 12.40
C SER A 659 -5.26 -1.36 11.07
N CYS A 660 -5.99 -1.60 9.96
CA CYS A 660 -5.52 -1.31 8.61
C CYS A 660 -6.00 0.09 8.16
N PRO A 661 -5.11 1.09 8.03
CA PRO A 661 -5.49 2.41 7.53
C PRO A 661 -5.63 2.50 5.99
N ASN A 662 -5.05 1.59 5.20
CA ASN A 662 -5.00 1.72 3.73
C ASN A 662 -5.92 0.77 2.95
N CYS A 663 -6.81 0.05 3.64
CA CYS A 663 -7.73 -0.91 3.03
C CYS A 663 -9.02 -0.21 2.59
N SER A 664 -9.06 0.34 1.38
CA SER A 664 -10.30 0.82 0.76
C SER A 664 -11.12 -0.34 0.20
N GLY A 665 -11.63 -1.18 1.10
CA GLY A 665 -12.56 -2.27 0.82
C GLY A 665 -13.46 -2.47 2.03
N SER A 666 -14.72 -2.08 1.88
CA SER A 666 -15.77 -2.01 2.91
C SER A 666 -15.83 -3.22 3.86
N VAL A 667 -15.41 -3.04 5.12
CA VAL A 667 -16.19 -3.26 6.36
C VAL A 667 -15.45 -2.49 7.47
N GLY A 668 -16.11 -1.50 8.09
CA GLY A 668 -15.52 -0.68 9.14
C GLY A 668 -15.16 -1.50 10.39
N ILE A 669 -13.88 -1.73 10.61
CA ILE A 669 -13.35 -1.99 11.96
C ILE A 669 -13.06 -0.61 12.56
N VAL A 670 -13.99 -0.12 13.39
CA VAL A 670 -13.78 1.10 14.17
C VAL A 670 -12.74 0.78 15.25
N THR A 671 -11.44 0.96 14.95
CA THR A 671 -10.48 1.16 16.03
C THR A 671 -10.80 2.49 16.67
N GLN A 672 -11.14 2.47 17.96
CA GLN A 672 -11.49 3.65 18.73
C GLN A 672 -10.31 4.65 18.67
N ARG A 673 -10.47 5.74 17.91
CA ARG A 673 -9.48 6.82 17.80
C ARG A 673 -9.20 7.39 19.20
N GLU A 674 -8.03 7.98 19.43
CA GLU A 674 -7.67 8.52 20.76
C GLU A 674 -8.60 9.65 21.20
N PHE A 675 -8.97 10.52 20.26
CA PHE A 675 -9.87 11.66 20.50
C PHE A 675 -11.15 11.51 19.68
N ASP A 676 -12.28 11.76 20.33
CA ASP A 676 -13.56 11.86 19.63
C ASP A 676 -13.62 13.19 18.86
N LEU A 677 -13.02 14.26 19.43
CA LEU A 677 -12.98 15.59 18.83
C LEU A 677 -11.69 16.33 19.19
N VAL A 678 -11.02 16.89 18.18
CA VAL A 678 -9.92 17.85 18.37
C VAL A 678 -10.34 19.22 17.86
N LEU A 679 -10.22 20.25 18.71
CA LEU A 679 -10.41 21.64 18.33
C LEU A 679 -9.07 22.28 17.91
N TYR A 680 -8.84 22.37 16.61
CA TYR A 680 -7.65 22.99 16.03
C TYR A 680 -7.82 24.51 15.84
N GLY A 681 -6.90 25.27 16.41
CA GLY A 681 -7.01 26.74 16.48
C GLY A 681 -7.63 27.26 17.78
N ALA A 682 -7.64 26.44 18.85
CA ALA A 682 -8.23 26.78 20.14
C ALA A 682 -7.72 28.10 20.76
N THR A 683 -6.51 28.53 20.41
CA THR A 683 -5.92 29.80 20.88
C THR A 683 -6.48 31.05 20.17
N GLY A 684 -7.22 30.88 19.07
CA GLY A 684 -7.91 31.97 18.37
C GLY A 684 -9.15 32.43 19.12
N PHE A 685 -9.71 33.59 18.76
CA PHE A 685 -10.88 34.14 19.46
C PHE A 685 -12.14 33.25 19.30
N ALA A 686 -12.44 32.79 18.08
CA ALA A 686 -13.53 31.84 17.82
C ALA A 686 -13.23 30.46 18.43
N GLY A 687 -11.97 30.01 18.35
CA GLY A 687 -11.52 28.76 18.97
C GLY A 687 -11.72 28.76 20.49
N LYS A 688 -11.35 29.84 21.19
CA LYS A 688 -11.57 29.97 22.64
C LYS A 688 -13.04 29.85 23.00
N LEU A 689 -13.93 30.50 22.26
CA LEU A 689 -15.37 30.43 22.51
C LEU A 689 -15.95 29.04 22.23
N THR A 690 -15.46 28.38 21.19
CA THR A 690 -15.84 27.01 20.87
C THR A 690 -15.35 26.05 21.97
N ALA A 691 -14.15 26.26 22.51
CA ALA A 691 -13.65 25.50 23.66
C ALA A 691 -14.51 25.71 24.92
N GLU A 692 -14.90 26.96 25.22
CA GLU A 692 -15.82 27.29 26.33
C GLU A 692 -17.22 26.66 26.15
N TYR A 693 -17.68 26.53 24.92
CA TYR A 693 -18.92 25.83 24.60
C TYR A 693 -18.78 24.31 24.80
N LEU A 694 -17.78 23.70 24.16
CA LEU A 694 -17.49 22.27 24.25
C LEU A 694 -17.22 21.82 25.70
N ALA A 695 -16.61 22.66 26.53
CA ALA A 695 -16.36 22.34 27.94
C ALA A 695 -17.66 22.20 28.76
N ARG A 696 -18.77 22.77 28.27
CA ARG A 696 -20.11 22.66 28.88
C ARG A 696 -20.97 21.60 28.19
N ALA A 697 -20.89 21.50 26.85
CA ALA A 697 -21.77 20.67 26.04
C ALA A 697 -21.17 19.30 25.65
N GLY A 698 -19.86 19.12 25.79
CA GLY A 698 -19.13 17.95 25.28
C GLY A 698 -19.42 16.61 25.98
N GLY A 699 -20.12 16.63 27.12
CA GLY A 699 -20.53 15.41 27.81
C GLY A 699 -19.37 14.46 28.10
N ALA A 700 -19.49 13.21 27.64
CA ALA A 700 -18.47 12.16 27.80
C ALA A 700 -17.44 12.10 26.65
N ALA A 701 -17.50 13.01 25.67
CA ALA A 701 -16.58 13.01 24.54
C ALA A 701 -15.14 13.30 24.99
N ARG A 702 -14.19 12.55 24.43
CA ARG A 702 -12.75 12.73 24.63
C ARG A 702 -12.26 13.88 23.75
N ILE A 703 -12.23 15.07 24.33
CA ILE A 703 -11.90 16.31 23.62
C ILE A 703 -10.44 16.71 23.86
N ALA A 704 -9.75 17.11 22.80
CA ALA A 704 -8.40 17.68 22.86
C ALA A 704 -8.34 19.08 22.21
N LEU A 705 -7.41 19.91 22.68
CA LEU A 705 -7.14 21.24 22.13
C LEU A 705 -5.86 21.23 21.30
N ALA A 706 -5.92 21.78 20.09
CA ALA A 706 -4.77 21.80 19.19
C ALA A 706 -4.38 23.19 18.66
N GLY A 707 -3.07 23.38 18.46
CA GLY A 707 -2.48 24.62 17.96
C GLY A 707 -0.96 24.64 18.07
N ARG A 708 -0.32 25.71 17.59
CA ARG A 708 1.14 25.81 17.44
C ARG A 708 1.93 26.00 18.74
N SER A 709 1.27 26.40 19.83
CA SER A 709 1.92 26.77 21.09
C SER A 709 1.23 26.08 22.25
N GLU A 710 1.88 25.05 22.79
CA GLU A 710 1.38 24.31 23.95
C GLU A 710 1.14 25.22 25.16
N GLU A 711 2.02 26.20 25.41
CA GLU A 711 1.87 27.19 26.48
C GLU A 711 0.54 27.96 26.37
N ARG A 712 0.20 28.43 25.16
CA ARG A 712 -1.07 29.13 24.93
C ARG A 712 -2.27 28.20 25.03
N LEU A 713 -2.15 26.96 24.57
CA LEU A 713 -3.22 25.95 24.71
C LEU A 713 -3.48 25.64 26.20
N ARG A 714 -2.42 25.53 26.99
CA ARG A 714 -2.49 25.34 28.45
C ARG A 714 -3.20 26.52 29.11
N ALA A 715 -2.85 27.75 28.75
CA ALA A 715 -3.55 28.94 29.27
C ALA A 715 -5.04 28.97 28.90
N ILE A 716 -5.43 28.48 27.71
CA ILE A 716 -6.84 28.31 27.36
C ILE A 716 -7.49 27.25 28.25
N ARG A 717 -6.91 26.04 28.32
CA ARG A 717 -7.42 24.93 29.12
C ARG A 717 -7.59 25.28 30.60
N ASP A 718 -6.60 25.95 31.19
CA ASP A 718 -6.61 26.35 32.59
C ASP A 718 -7.72 27.38 32.88
N GLY A 719 -8.16 28.14 31.87
CA GLY A 719 -9.32 29.03 31.93
C GLY A 719 -10.69 28.35 31.71
N LEU A 720 -10.71 27.07 31.35
CA LEU A 720 -11.94 26.28 31.19
C LEU A 720 -12.32 25.59 32.52
N GLY A 721 -13.59 25.23 32.69
CA GLY A 721 -14.08 24.59 33.92
C GLY A 721 -13.43 23.23 34.23
N ALA A 722 -13.70 22.66 35.42
CA ALA A 722 -13.05 21.44 35.92
C ALA A 722 -13.06 20.25 34.94
N GLY A 723 -14.13 20.10 34.14
CA GLY A 723 -14.26 19.02 33.15
C GLY A 723 -13.29 19.10 31.96
N ALA A 724 -12.68 20.27 31.72
CA ALA A 724 -11.72 20.48 30.63
C ALA A 724 -10.25 20.41 31.09
N GLN A 725 -10.00 20.32 32.40
CA GLN A 725 -8.63 20.30 32.94
C GLN A 725 -7.86 19.04 32.54
N SER A 726 -8.57 17.95 32.27
CA SER A 726 -8.01 16.69 31.75
C SER A 726 -7.83 16.69 30.23
N TRP A 727 -8.26 17.72 29.50
CA TRP A 727 -8.19 17.73 28.05
C TRP A 727 -6.73 17.70 27.56
N PRO A 728 -6.37 16.73 26.70
CA PRO A 728 -5.04 16.66 26.13
C PRO A 728 -4.76 17.86 25.22
N LEU A 729 -3.48 18.25 25.15
CA LEU A 729 -2.99 19.34 24.30
C LEU A 729 -2.19 18.73 23.14
N VAL A 730 -2.55 19.09 21.91
CA VAL A 730 -1.90 18.60 20.70
C VAL A 730 -1.19 19.76 20.00
N THR A 731 0.12 19.63 19.79
CA THR A 731 0.88 20.64 19.06
C THR A 731 0.81 20.35 17.56
N ALA A 732 0.20 21.25 16.80
CA ALA A 732 0.06 21.13 15.35
C ALA A 732 0.22 22.49 14.65
N ASP A 733 0.84 22.49 13.47
CA ASP A 733 1.12 23.68 12.66
C ASP A 733 0.62 23.51 11.23
N ALA A 734 -0.12 24.51 10.73
CA ALA A 734 -0.66 24.53 9.38
C ALA A 734 0.43 24.50 8.29
N THR A 735 1.67 24.84 8.63
CA THR A 735 2.84 24.79 7.74
C THR A 735 3.58 23.44 7.77
N SER A 736 3.19 22.52 8.66
CA SER A 736 3.81 21.20 8.81
C SER A 736 2.78 20.11 8.57
N GLN A 737 2.78 19.55 7.35
CA GLN A 737 1.86 18.48 6.95
C GLN A 737 1.95 17.28 7.91
N THR A 738 3.16 16.85 8.28
CA THR A 738 3.38 15.76 9.25
C THR A 738 2.68 15.99 10.58
N SER A 739 2.66 17.23 11.09
CA SER A 739 1.98 17.53 12.35
C SER A 739 0.45 17.46 12.24
N LEU A 740 -0.10 17.83 11.08
CA LEU A 740 -1.53 17.74 10.78
C LEU A 740 -1.95 16.28 10.57
N ASP A 741 -1.14 15.50 9.86
CA ASP A 741 -1.37 14.07 9.63
C ASP A 741 -1.37 13.29 10.95
N ALA A 742 -0.40 13.57 11.83
CA ALA A 742 -0.33 12.95 13.16
C ALA A 742 -1.54 13.31 14.04
N MET A 743 -2.03 14.56 13.96
CA MET A 743 -3.25 14.98 14.66
C MET A 743 -4.49 14.28 14.09
N ALA A 744 -4.64 14.27 12.76
CA ALA A 744 -5.78 13.65 12.08
C ALA A 744 -5.87 12.15 12.38
N ALA A 745 -4.76 11.42 12.26
CA ALA A 745 -4.71 9.97 12.50
C ALA A 745 -5.17 9.55 13.92
N ARG A 746 -5.03 10.42 14.92
CA ARG A 746 -5.43 10.16 16.31
C ARG A 746 -6.88 10.57 16.62
N THR A 747 -7.55 11.19 15.66
CA THR A 747 -8.79 11.95 15.89
C THR A 747 -9.93 11.43 15.03
N GLN A 748 -11.12 11.34 15.62
CA GLN A 748 -12.34 11.01 14.88
C GLN A 748 -12.94 12.21 14.15
N VAL A 749 -12.98 13.38 14.81
CA VAL A 749 -13.41 14.66 14.20
C VAL A 749 -12.43 15.79 14.50
N VAL A 750 -11.91 16.45 13.47
CA VAL A 750 -11.18 17.71 13.65
C VAL A 750 -12.10 18.89 13.35
N VAL A 751 -12.31 19.73 14.36
CA VAL A 751 -13.01 21.01 14.23
C VAL A 751 -11.96 22.11 14.15
N THR A 752 -11.95 22.91 13.09
CA THR A 752 -10.95 23.97 12.91
C THR A 752 -11.55 25.37 12.91
N THR A 753 -10.83 26.30 13.54
CA THR A 753 -11.09 27.75 13.48
C THR A 753 -9.90 28.53 12.90
N VAL A 754 -8.99 27.84 12.19
CA VAL A 754 -7.76 28.44 11.63
C VAL A 754 -8.02 28.95 10.22
N GLY A 755 -8.32 30.24 10.09
CA GLY A 755 -8.44 30.94 8.79
C GLY A 755 -7.43 32.08 8.62
N PRO A 756 -7.33 32.70 7.43
CA PRO A 756 -8.10 32.42 6.19
C PRO A 756 -7.86 31.00 5.64
N TYR A 757 -8.92 30.32 5.22
CA TYR A 757 -8.90 28.89 4.92
C TYR A 757 -8.26 28.59 3.56
N ALA A 758 -8.41 29.45 2.57
CA ALA A 758 -7.69 29.34 1.29
C ALA A 758 -6.17 29.29 1.48
N ARG A 759 -5.65 29.90 2.55
CA ARG A 759 -4.22 29.92 2.85
C ARG A 759 -3.74 28.80 3.77
N TYR A 760 -4.53 28.42 4.77
CA TYR A 760 -4.09 27.51 5.84
C TYR A 760 -4.93 26.24 5.98
N GLY A 761 -6.08 26.16 5.32
CA GLY A 761 -7.07 25.10 5.50
C GLY A 761 -6.78 23.84 4.69
N MET A 762 -6.26 23.97 3.46
CA MET A 762 -6.13 22.83 2.54
C MET A 762 -5.22 21.70 3.08
N PRO A 763 -4.05 22.00 3.69
CA PRO A 763 -3.22 20.96 4.31
C PRO A 763 -3.96 20.11 5.35
N LEU A 764 -4.87 20.71 6.12
CA LEU A 764 -5.65 20.00 7.12
C LEU A 764 -6.80 19.20 6.50
N VAL A 765 -7.45 19.73 5.45
CA VAL A 765 -8.44 18.97 4.65
C VAL A 765 -7.78 17.73 4.07
N ALA A 766 -6.59 17.87 3.47
CA ALA A 766 -5.82 16.75 2.92
C ALA A 766 -5.49 15.71 3.99
N ALA A 767 -5.03 16.14 5.18
CA ALA A 767 -4.74 15.25 6.31
C ALA A 767 -5.98 14.47 6.77
N CYS A 768 -7.13 15.15 6.91
CA CYS A 768 -8.37 14.51 7.36
C CYS A 768 -8.94 13.57 6.30
N ALA A 769 -8.95 13.98 5.03
CA ALA A 769 -9.39 13.15 3.91
C ALA A 769 -8.52 11.90 3.75
N ALA A 770 -7.20 12.00 3.94
CA ALA A 770 -6.29 10.86 3.91
C ALA A 770 -6.47 9.92 5.11
N ALA A 771 -6.70 10.47 6.31
CA ALA A 771 -6.80 9.67 7.54
C ALA A 771 -8.17 9.00 7.76
N GLY A 772 -9.19 9.34 6.96
CA GLY A 772 -10.57 8.92 7.23
C GLY A 772 -11.21 9.67 8.41
N THR A 773 -10.69 10.86 8.73
CA THR A 773 -11.11 11.68 9.87
C THR A 773 -12.14 12.70 9.41
N ASP A 774 -13.26 12.81 10.14
CA ASP A 774 -14.26 13.81 9.82
C ASP A 774 -13.73 15.21 10.13
N TYR A 775 -14.17 16.20 9.36
CA TYR A 775 -13.66 17.57 9.44
C TYR A 775 -14.84 18.55 9.46
N ALA A 776 -14.74 19.59 10.28
CA ALA A 776 -15.69 20.70 10.29
C ALA A 776 -14.99 22.06 10.42
N ASP A 777 -15.43 23.05 9.62
CA ASP A 777 -14.92 24.42 9.68
C ASP A 777 -16.01 25.49 9.59
N LEU A 778 -15.57 26.76 9.64
CA LEU A 778 -16.44 27.95 9.56
C LEU A 778 -16.32 28.69 8.22
N THR A 779 -15.78 28.06 7.17
CA THR A 779 -15.42 28.80 5.96
C THR A 779 -16.63 29.34 5.20
N GLY A 780 -16.53 30.59 4.74
CA GLY A 780 -17.42 31.19 3.74
C GLY A 780 -16.72 31.39 2.40
N GLU A 781 -15.51 30.84 2.24
CA GLU A 781 -14.64 31.04 1.08
C GLU A 781 -15.00 30.01 -0.02
N THR A 782 -15.88 30.39 -0.95
CA THR A 782 -16.40 29.49 -2.00
C THR A 782 -15.30 28.82 -2.83
N THR A 783 -14.21 29.51 -3.13
CA THR A 783 -13.09 28.96 -3.91
C THR A 783 -12.37 27.86 -3.14
N PHE A 784 -12.10 28.05 -1.84
CA PHE A 784 -11.53 27.00 -0.99
C PHE A 784 -12.43 25.76 -0.91
N ILE A 785 -13.75 25.93 -0.82
CA ILE A 785 -14.70 24.80 -0.85
C ILE A 785 -14.64 24.08 -2.21
N ARG A 786 -14.55 24.84 -3.32
CA ARG A 786 -14.42 24.25 -4.65
C ARG A 786 -13.13 23.45 -4.79
N ASP A 787 -12.00 24.01 -4.37
CA ASP A 787 -10.70 23.33 -4.42
C ASP A 787 -10.71 22.07 -3.53
N SER A 788 -11.34 22.14 -2.36
CA SER A 788 -11.53 20.99 -1.46
C SER A 788 -12.34 19.87 -2.13
N ILE A 789 -13.38 20.23 -2.88
CA ILE A 789 -14.15 19.27 -3.69
C ILE A 789 -13.27 18.65 -4.77
N ASP A 790 -12.60 19.47 -5.56
CA ASP A 790 -11.83 19.01 -6.74
C ASP A 790 -10.64 18.12 -6.35
N LEU A 791 -9.96 18.47 -5.24
CA LEU A 791 -8.76 17.77 -4.81
C LEU A 791 -9.05 16.58 -3.89
N HIS A 792 -10.06 16.68 -3.03
CA HIS A 792 -10.22 15.74 -1.91
C HIS A 792 -11.59 15.06 -1.80
N HIS A 793 -12.59 15.41 -2.62
CA HIS A 793 -13.91 14.75 -2.53
C HIS A 793 -13.79 13.24 -2.72
N LYS A 794 -13.14 12.79 -3.81
CA LYS A 794 -12.95 11.37 -4.09
C LYS A 794 -12.18 10.66 -2.97
N GLN A 795 -11.07 11.23 -2.52
CA GLN A 795 -10.27 10.65 -1.44
C GLN A 795 -11.08 10.51 -0.14
N ALA A 796 -11.86 11.53 0.24
CA ALA A 796 -12.72 11.46 1.42
C ALA A 796 -13.89 10.48 1.25
N VAL A 797 -14.41 10.26 0.02
CA VAL A 797 -15.34 9.15 -0.25
C VAL A 797 -14.64 7.81 -0.01
N ASP A 798 -13.45 7.62 -0.60
CA ASP A 798 -12.71 6.36 -0.58
C ASP A 798 -12.25 5.98 0.85
N THR A 799 -11.94 6.96 1.72
CA THR A 799 -11.53 6.74 3.12
C THR A 799 -12.69 6.77 4.12
N GLY A 800 -13.90 7.12 3.68
CA GLY A 800 -15.08 7.22 4.54
C GLY A 800 -15.11 8.47 5.43
N ALA A 801 -14.33 9.51 5.12
CA ALA A 801 -14.36 10.80 5.81
C ALA A 801 -15.56 11.67 5.36
N ARG A 802 -16.06 12.49 6.27
CA ARG A 802 -17.00 13.60 6.01
C ARG A 802 -16.27 14.92 6.20
N ILE A 803 -15.98 15.62 5.11
CA ILE A 803 -15.39 16.95 5.14
C ILE A 803 -16.53 17.97 5.03
N VAL A 804 -16.91 18.60 6.13
CA VAL A 804 -18.08 19.47 6.21
C VAL A 804 -17.67 20.93 6.35
N HIS A 805 -17.87 21.69 5.29
CA HIS A 805 -17.58 23.13 5.30
C HIS A 805 -18.76 23.95 5.82
N SER A 806 -18.48 25.18 6.26
CA SER A 806 -19.50 26.20 6.56
C SER A 806 -20.42 25.89 7.75
N CYS A 807 -19.88 25.28 8.81
CA CYS A 807 -20.56 24.92 10.07
C CYS A 807 -20.77 26.12 11.03
N GLY A 808 -20.87 27.35 10.52
CA GLY A 808 -21.04 28.57 11.30
C GLY A 808 -22.40 29.25 11.14
N PHE A 809 -22.62 30.37 11.84
CA PHE A 809 -23.82 31.20 11.65
C PHE A 809 -23.97 31.68 10.20
N ASP A 810 -22.86 31.87 9.50
CA ASP A 810 -22.89 32.42 8.16
C ASP A 810 -23.68 31.53 7.18
N SER A 811 -23.71 30.20 7.36
CA SER A 811 -24.37 29.28 6.41
C SER A 811 -25.29 28.20 7.02
N VAL A 812 -25.10 27.79 8.28
CA VAL A 812 -25.98 26.77 8.91
C VAL A 812 -27.45 27.20 8.93
N PRO A 813 -27.82 28.45 9.30
CA PRO A 813 -29.21 28.88 9.25
C PRO A 813 -29.80 28.83 7.83
N SER A 814 -29.00 29.16 6.83
CA SER A 814 -29.42 29.13 5.42
C SER A 814 -29.71 27.72 4.93
N ASP A 815 -28.81 26.79 5.21
CA ASP A 815 -28.92 25.40 4.79
C ASP A 815 -30.02 24.65 5.56
N LEU A 816 -29.99 24.74 6.89
CA LEU A 816 -30.85 23.96 7.78
C LEU A 816 -32.32 24.40 7.75
N THR A 817 -32.60 25.70 7.60
CA THR A 817 -34.00 26.17 7.57
C THR A 817 -34.73 25.74 6.30
N VAL A 818 -34.02 25.63 5.17
CA VAL A 818 -34.55 25.07 3.92
C VAL A 818 -34.80 23.57 4.08
N TYR A 819 -33.88 22.85 4.71
CA TYR A 819 -34.07 21.43 5.01
C TYR A 819 -35.29 21.16 5.90
N ALA A 820 -35.51 21.98 6.93
CA ALA A 820 -36.69 21.90 7.79
C ALA A 820 -38.00 22.16 7.03
N LEU A 821 -37.99 23.15 6.10
CA LEU A 821 -39.13 23.39 5.21
C LEU A 821 -39.42 22.17 4.33
N TYR A 822 -38.38 21.58 3.74
CA TYR A 822 -38.48 20.37 2.93
C TYR A 822 -39.08 19.20 3.73
N GLN A 823 -38.54 18.90 4.91
CA GLN A 823 -39.02 17.82 5.76
C GLN A 823 -40.51 18.01 6.12
N ARG A 824 -40.92 19.25 6.43
CA ARG A 824 -42.32 19.55 6.70
C ARG A 824 -43.21 19.42 5.45
N ALA A 825 -42.77 19.95 4.32
CA ALA A 825 -43.51 19.87 3.06
C ALA A 825 -43.69 18.41 2.60
N LEU A 826 -42.66 17.58 2.78
CA LEU A 826 -42.70 16.15 2.51
C LEU A 826 -43.71 15.43 3.41
N ALA A 827 -43.65 15.67 4.72
CA ALA A 827 -44.58 15.09 5.69
C ALA A 827 -46.05 15.49 5.41
N ASP A 828 -46.28 16.71 4.93
CA ASP A 828 -47.60 17.22 4.57
C ASP A 828 -48.04 16.83 3.13
N GLY A 829 -47.21 16.13 2.36
CA GLY A 829 -47.50 15.76 0.96
C GLY A 829 -47.66 16.95 0.01
N ALA A 830 -46.98 18.07 0.30
CA ALA A 830 -47.18 19.36 -0.37
C ALA A 830 -46.39 19.55 -1.68
N GLY A 831 -45.71 18.51 -2.16
CA GLY A 831 -44.87 18.55 -3.36
C GLY A 831 -43.50 19.19 -3.12
N GLU A 832 -42.85 19.62 -4.21
CA GLU A 832 -41.51 20.18 -4.20
C GLU A 832 -41.49 21.64 -3.71
N LEU A 833 -40.34 22.09 -3.20
CA LEU A 833 -40.11 23.49 -2.85
C LEU A 833 -39.96 24.35 -4.13
N GLY A 834 -40.61 25.51 -4.15
CA GLY A 834 -40.50 26.49 -5.24
C GLY A 834 -39.57 27.64 -4.89
N ASP A 835 -40.03 28.88 -5.13
CA ASP A 835 -39.30 30.11 -4.80
C ASP A 835 -39.16 30.23 -3.27
N THR A 836 -37.92 30.04 -2.80
CA THR A 836 -37.59 29.94 -1.38
C THR A 836 -36.64 31.05 -0.98
N ASN A 837 -36.97 31.80 0.06
CA ASN A 837 -36.27 33.04 0.39
C ASN A 837 -36.01 33.12 1.90
N LEU A 838 -34.74 33.25 2.28
CA LEU A 838 -34.35 33.54 3.65
C LEU A 838 -34.32 35.04 3.89
N VAL A 839 -34.93 35.48 4.99
CA VAL A 839 -34.95 36.87 5.43
C VAL A 839 -34.34 36.97 6.83
N VAL A 840 -33.24 37.69 6.98
CA VAL A 840 -32.71 38.09 8.29
C VAL A 840 -33.62 39.19 8.86
N ARG A 841 -34.39 38.85 9.90
CA ARG A 841 -35.44 39.73 10.47
C ARG A 841 -34.90 40.70 11.50
N SER A 842 -34.01 40.20 12.34
CA SER A 842 -33.24 41.02 13.27
C SER A 842 -31.89 40.38 13.51
N SER A 843 -30.86 41.21 13.64
CA SER A 843 -29.54 40.76 14.09
C SER A 843 -28.87 41.89 14.86
N ALA A 844 -28.18 41.53 15.94
CA ALA A 844 -27.34 42.43 16.71
C ALA A 844 -26.04 41.70 17.03
N GLY A 845 -24.94 42.14 16.43
CA GLY A 845 -23.62 41.52 16.58
C GLY A 845 -22.59 42.16 15.66
N GLY A 846 -21.31 41.86 15.90
CA GLY A 846 -20.22 42.30 15.05
C GLY A 846 -19.86 41.26 13.99
N VAL A 847 -19.27 41.71 12.89
CA VAL A 847 -18.63 40.82 11.90
C VAL A 847 -17.31 40.32 12.48
N SER A 848 -16.99 39.04 12.29
CA SER A 848 -15.75 38.50 12.82
C SER A 848 -14.53 39.06 12.09
N GLY A 849 -13.40 39.26 12.79
CA GLY A 849 -12.17 39.72 12.13
C GLY A 849 -11.66 38.71 11.09
N GLY A 850 -11.95 37.42 11.28
CA GLY A 850 -11.69 36.38 10.30
C GLY A 850 -12.59 36.50 9.05
N THR A 851 -13.88 36.83 9.23
CA THR A 851 -14.82 37.06 8.13
C THR A 851 -14.38 38.28 7.29
N VAL A 852 -13.91 39.35 7.94
CA VAL A 852 -13.35 40.52 7.22
C VAL A 852 -12.10 40.14 6.44
N ALA A 853 -11.17 39.39 7.04
CA ALA A 853 -9.96 38.93 6.35
C ALA A 853 -10.31 38.02 5.15
N SER A 854 -11.27 37.11 5.31
CA SER A 854 -11.74 36.21 4.25
C SER A 854 -12.39 36.98 3.10
N MET A 855 -13.18 38.02 3.41
CA MET A 855 -13.78 38.90 2.40
C MET A 855 -12.71 39.68 1.63
N LEU A 856 -11.66 40.17 2.30
CA LEU A 856 -10.56 40.87 1.62
C LEU A 856 -9.75 39.93 0.73
N GLU A 857 -9.47 38.71 1.20
CA GLU A 857 -8.79 37.67 0.41
C GLU A 857 -9.61 37.28 -0.83
N LEU A 858 -10.93 37.13 -0.67
CA LEU A 858 -11.85 36.88 -1.78
C LEU A 858 -11.82 38.03 -2.80
N LEU A 859 -11.87 39.29 -2.35
CA LEU A 859 -11.78 40.45 -3.26
C LEU A 859 -10.44 40.52 -3.98
N ASP A 860 -9.34 40.21 -3.29
CA ASP A 860 -8.00 40.17 -3.88
C ASP A 860 -7.90 39.06 -4.94
N THR A 861 -8.34 37.85 -4.61
CA THR A 861 -8.40 36.69 -5.53
C THR A 861 -9.24 37.01 -6.76
N LEU A 862 -10.45 37.54 -6.59
CA LEU A 862 -11.30 37.90 -7.72
C LEU A 862 -10.67 39.00 -8.59
N SER A 863 -10.03 39.99 -7.98
CA SER A 863 -9.46 41.09 -8.75
C SER A 863 -8.20 40.70 -9.54
N SER A 864 -7.50 39.65 -9.11
CA SER A 864 -6.28 39.14 -9.72
C SER A 864 -6.53 38.00 -10.71
N ASP A 865 -7.59 37.20 -10.52
CA ASP A 865 -7.85 36.01 -11.33
C ASP A 865 -9.19 36.09 -12.12
N PRO A 866 -9.14 36.12 -13.47
CA PRO A 866 -10.32 35.98 -14.33
C PRO A 866 -11.11 34.67 -14.16
N GLU A 867 -10.44 33.55 -13.89
CA GLU A 867 -11.09 32.24 -13.74
C GLU A 867 -11.84 32.14 -12.42
N ALA A 868 -11.24 32.54 -11.29
CA ALA A 868 -11.94 32.68 -10.01
C ALA A 868 -13.18 33.58 -10.13
N ARG A 869 -13.11 34.66 -10.93
CA ARG A 869 -14.30 35.49 -11.22
C ARG A 869 -15.35 34.77 -12.03
N ALA A 870 -14.98 33.98 -13.03
CA ALA A 870 -15.94 33.19 -13.80
C ALA A 870 -16.64 32.17 -12.90
N LEU A 871 -15.88 31.45 -12.07
CA LEU A 871 -16.39 30.50 -11.09
C LEU A 871 -17.35 31.16 -10.10
N MET A 872 -17.00 32.33 -9.55
CA MET A 872 -17.86 33.09 -8.65
C MET A 872 -19.09 33.72 -9.32
N ASN A 873 -19.13 33.82 -10.65
CA ASN A 873 -20.34 34.27 -11.36
C ASN A 873 -21.26 33.10 -11.72
N ASP A 874 -20.80 31.84 -11.67
CA ASP A 874 -21.65 30.67 -11.87
C ASP A 874 -22.49 30.40 -10.60
N PRO A 875 -23.83 30.42 -10.64
CA PRO A 875 -24.67 30.10 -9.48
C PRO A 875 -24.55 28.66 -8.98
N TYR A 876 -23.95 27.75 -9.77
CA TYR A 876 -23.80 26.32 -9.47
C TYR A 876 -22.34 25.88 -9.32
N THR A 877 -21.42 26.79 -8.97
CA THR A 877 -19.97 26.51 -8.80
C THR A 877 -19.70 25.28 -7.94
N LEU A 878 -20.50 25.08 -6.89
CA LEU A 878 -20.34 24.00 -5.93
C LEU A 878 -21.23 22.78 -6.25
N SER A 879 -21.86 22.71 -7.42
CA SER A 879 -22.62 21.53 -7.82
C SER A 879 -21.69 20.34 -8.10
N PRO A 880 -22.04 19.12 -7.68
CA PRO A 880 -21.29 17.91 -8.01
C PRO A 880 -21.34 17.54 -9.51
N ASP A 881 -22.41 17.91 -10.22
CA ASP A 881 -22.58 17.66 -11.66
C ASP A 881 -23.28 18.84 -12.32
N ARG A 882 -22.48 19.68 -12.99
CA ARG A 882 -23.00 20.87 -13.68
C ARG A 882 -23.99 20.52 -14.80
N GLY A 883 -23.84 19.36 -15.44
CA GLY A 883 -24.72 18.91 -16.53
C GLY A 883 -26.07 18.39 -16.05
N ALA A 884 -26.17 17.96 -14.80
CA ALA A 884 -27.42 17.55 -14.17
C ALA A 884 -28.25 18.72 -13.61
N GLU A 885 -27.65 19.91 -13.47
CA GLU A 885 -28.32 21.11 -12.97
C GLU A 885 -29.37 21.66 -13.94
N PRO A 886 -30.51 22.13 -13.44
CA PRO A 886 -31.58 22.69 -14.26
C PRO A 886 -31.22 24.08 -14.82
N GLU A 887 -31.57 24.32 -16.08
CA GLU A 887 -31.45 25.64 -16.73
C GLU A 887 -32.60 26.58 -16.32
N LEU A 888 -32.53 27.11 -15.10
CA LEU A 888 -33.53 28.05 -14.56
C LEU A 888 -33.28 29.52 -14.94
N GLY A 889 -32.46 29.79 -15.96
CA GLY A 889 -32.07 31.14 -16.36
C GLY A 889 -31.17 31.86 -15.35
N ALA A 890 -31.23 33.20 -15.33
CA ALA A 890 -30.39 34.01 -14.44
C ALA A 890 -30.78 33.82 -12.97
N GLN A 891 -29.82 33.43 -12.14
CA GLN A 891 -30.01 33.18 -10.71
C GLN A 891 -29.16 34.17 -9.88
N PRO A 892 -29.51 35.47 -9.86
CA PRO A 892 -28.70 36.48 -9.19
C PRO A 892 -28.68 36.27 -7.68
N ASP A 893 -27.49 36.29 -7.09
CA ASP A 893 -27.30 36.22 -5.63
C ASP A 893 -27.87 37.45 -4.90
N VAL A 894 -27.97 38.58 -5.62
CA VAL A 894 -28.48 39.86 -5.12
C VAL A 894 -29.85 40.12 -5.76
N ARG A 895 -30.92 39.58 -5.15
CA ARG A 895 -32.31 39.88 -5.56
C ARG A 895 -32.84 41.07 -4.78
N TRP A 896 -33.28 42.13 -5.47
CA TRP A 896 -34.01 43.23 -4.84
C TRP A 896 -35.50 42.98 -4.92
N ARG A 897 -36.14 42.72 -3.77
CA ARG A 897 -37.59 42.51 -3.64
C ARG A 897 -38.18 43.28 -2.46
N ARG A 898 -39.44 43.66 -2.58
CA ARG A 898 -40.24 44.13 -1.43
C ARG A 898 -40.65 42.93 -0.58
N GLY A 899 -40.88 43.14 0.72
CA GLY A 899 -41.30 42.05 1.61
C GLY A 899 -42.54 41.31 1.09
N ALA A 900 -43.56 42.04 0.64
CA ALA A 900 -44.79 41.47 0.08
C ALA A 900 -44.59 40.61 -1.19
N GLU A 901 -43.47 40.79 -1.91
CA GLU A 901 -43.11 39.99 -3.09
C GLU A 901 -42.39 38.69 -2.71
N ILE A 902 -41.92 38.59 -1.46
CA ILE A 902 -41.35 37.35 -0.89
C ILE A 902 -42.46 36.54 -0.21
N ALA A 903 -43.23 37.18 0.67
CA ALA A 903 -44.35 36.55 1.36
C ALA A 903 -45.38 37.62 1.81
N PRO A 904 -46.70 37.32 1.76
CA PRO A 904 -47.75 38.18 2.31
C PRO A 904 -47.51 38.61 3.77
N GLU A 905 -46.92 37.73 4.59
CA GLU A 905 -46.59 37.95 5.99
C GLU A 905 -45.53 39.06 6.17
N LEU A 906 -44.76 39.33 5.12
CA LEU A 906 -43.76 40.40 5.05
C LEU A 906 -44.31 41.70 4.46
N ALA A 907 -45.63 41.83 4.30
CA ALA A 907 -46.25 43.08 3.88
C ALA A 907 -45.80 44.27 4.75
N GLY A 908 -45.47 45.37 4.08
CA GLY A 908 -44.95 46.60 4.68
C GLY A 908 -43.45 46.60 5.00
N TYR A 909 -42.73 45.47 4.88
CA TYR A 909 -41.28 45.44 5.05
C TYR A 909 -40.53 45.75 3.75
N TRP A 910 -39.44 46.49 3.88
CA TRP A 910 -38.42 46.63 2.83
C TRP A 910 -37.25 45.70 3.11
N THR A 911 -36.75 45.06 2.06
CA THR A 911 -35.61 44.15 2.16
C THR A 911 -34.47 44.61 1.26
N GLY A 912 -33.23 44.38 1.72
CA GLY A 912 -32.02 44.56 0.93
C GLY A 912 -31.26 43.25 0.82
N ALA A 913 -30.32 43.16 -0.13
CA ALA A 913 -29.52 41.95 -0.31
C ALA A 913 -28.62 41.67 0.90
N PHE A 914 -28.64 40.43 1.39
CA PHE A 914 -27.78 40.01 2.49
C PHE A 914 -26.34 39.80 2.01
N ALA A 915 -25.35 40.21 2.81
CA ALA A 915 -23.95 40.21 2.40
C ALA A 915 -23.39 38.80 2.13
N MET A 916 -23.89 37.78 2.86
CA MET A 916 -23.47 36.38 2.69
C MET A 916 -24.32 35.59 1.68
N ALA A 917 -25.20 36.26 0.93
CA ALA A 917 -26.06 35.59 -0.04
C ALA A 917 -25.26 34.79 -1.08
N ALA A 918 -24.13 35.32 -1.57
CA ALA A 918 -23.33 34.68 -2.62
C ALA A 918 -22.72 33.31 -2.21
N PRO A 919 -22.03 33.15 -1.07
CA PRO A 919 -21.60 31.83 -0.64
C PRO A 919 -22.78 30.92 -0.26
N ASN A 920 -23.80 31.45 0.43
CA ASN A 920 -24.88 30.62 0.95
C ASN A 920 -25.80 30.03 -0.11
N THR A 921 -26.11 30.77 -1.18
CA THR A 921 -26.94 30.24 -2.28
C THR A 921 -26.31 28.99 -2.90
N ARG A 922 -24.98 28.95 -3.00
CA ARG A 922 -24.22 27.81 -3.52
C ARG A 922 -24.22 26.63 -2.55
N ILE A 923 -24.12 26.87 -1.25
CA ILE A 923 -24.25 25.82 -0.22
C ILE A 923 -25.63 25.17 -0.29
N VAL A 924 -26.72 25.97 -0.28
CA VAL A 924 -28.10 25.44 -0.31
C VAL A 924 -28.37 24.67 -1.61
N ARG A 925 -27.91 25.18 -2.76
CA ARG A 925 -28.02 24.46 -4.05
C ARG A 925 -27.21 23.16 -4.05
N ARG A 926 -25.99 23.17 -3.51
CA ARG A 926 -25.18 21.96 -3.34
C ARG A 926 -25.89 20.94 -2.44
N SER A 927 -26.50 21.37 -1.34
CA SER A 927 -27.30 20.47 -0.50
C SER A 927 -28.42 19.82 -1.29
N ASN A 928 -29.17 20.58 -2.10
CA ASN A 928 -30.19 20.02 -2.97
C ASN A 928 -29.61 18.97 -3.93
N ALA A 929 -28.49 19.28 -4.60
CA ALA A 929 -27.84 18.35 -5.53
C ALA A 929 -27.33 17.08 -4.83
N LEU A 930 -26.68 17.20 -3.66
CA LEU A 930 -26.20 16.06 -2.87
C LEU A 930 -27.34 15.20 -2.31
N LEU A 931 -28.52 15.80 -2.08
CA LEU A 931 -29.74 15.11 -1.69
C LEU A 931 -30.54 14.59 -2.91
N ASN A 932 -29.89 14.43 -4.07
CA ASN A 932 -30.52 13.95 -5.31
C ASN A 932 -31.71 14.81 -5.74
N TYR A 933 -31.58 16.12 -5.63
CA TYR A 933 -32.59 17.13 -5.96
C TYR A 933 -33.89 16.99 -5.14
N ALA A 934 -33.79 16.55 -3.88
CA ALA A 934 -34.94 16.31 -3.00
C ALA A 934 -35.84 17.54 -2.78
N TYR A 935 -35.30 18.77 -2.85
CA TYR A 935 -36.12 19.99 -2.75
C TYR A 935 -36.91 20.27 -4.03
N GLY A 936 -36.53 19.64 -5.14
CA GLY A 936 -37.10 19.82 -6.47
C GLY A 936 -36.10 20.36 -7.49
N ARG A 937 -36.31 20.01 -8.76
CA ARG A 937 -35.46 20.48 -9.88
C ARG A 937 -35.80 21.91 -10.33
N ARG A 938 -36.90 22.49 -9.85
CA ARG A 938 -37.24 23.90 -10.09
C ARG A 938 -37.07 24.77 -8.83
N PHE A 939 -36.38 24.24 -7.83
CA PHE A 939 -36.11 24.93 -6.58
C PHE A 939 -35.24 26.18 -6.84
N GLU A 940 -35.70 27.32 -6.34
CA GLU A 940 -34.94 28.57 -6.37
C GLU A 940 -34.70 29.07 -4.96
N TYR A 941 -33.50 29.62 -4.72
CA TYR A 941 -33.10 30.13 -3.42
C TYR A 941 -32.44 31.51 -3.50
N ALA A 942 -32.78 32.39 -2.56
CA ALA A 942 -32.15 33.70 -2.37
C ALA A 942 -32.20 34.16 -0.90
N GLU A 943 -31.34 35.12 -0.55
CA GLU A 943 -31.25 35.67 0.81
C GLU A 943 -31.38 37.19 0.85
N GLN A 944 -32.15 37.69 1.82
CA GLN A 944 -32.37 39.11 2.06
C GLN A 944 -32.23 39.46 3.55
N MET A 945 -32.06 40.75 3.84
CA MET A 945 -32.14 41.31 5.19
C MET A 945 -33.27 42.33 5.27
N SER A 946 -34.00 42.34 6.39
CA SER A 946 -35.04 43.34 6.63
C SER A 946 -34.44 44.67 7.07
N LEU A 947 -34.91 45.77 6.46
CA LEU A 947 -34.58 47.14 6.87
C LEU A 947 -35.77 47.85 7.53
N GLY A 948 -36.75 47.06 7.98
CA GLY A 948 -37.93 47.53 8.69
C GLY A 948 -39.02 48.09 7.78
N ARG A 949 -39.94 48.84 8.41
CA ARG A 949 -41.19 49.36 7.82
C ARG A 949 -41.23 50.89 7.75
N SER A 950 -40.13 51.56 8.06
CA SER A 950 -40.09 53.03 8.14
C SER A 950 -40.16 53.67 6.75
N VAL A 951 -40.56 54.95 6.70
CA VAL A 951 -40.57 55.73 5.46
C VAL A 951 -39.18 55.88 4.81
N ALA A 952 -38.10 55.69 5.60
CA ALA A 952 -36.73 55.71 5.12
C ALA A 952 -36.22 54.32 4.65
N ALA A 953 -36.95 53.25 4.96
CA ALA A 953 -36.56 51.88 4.65
C ALA A 953 -36.37 51.57 3.13
N PRO A 954 -37.14 52.15 2.19
CA PRO A 954 -36.88 51.95 0.75
C PRO A 954 -35.51 52.50 0.32
N LEU A 955 -35.14 53.69 0.81
CA LEU A 955 -33.85 54.31 0.50
C LEU A 955 -32.70 53.51 1.11
N ALA A 956 -32.85 53.08 2.37
CA ALA A 956 -31.87 52.22 3.03
C ALA A 956 -31.70 50.89 2.27
N ALA A 957 -32.78 50.30 1.75
CA ALA A 957 -32.74 49.06 0.96
C ALA A 957 -31.98 49.21 -0.34
N ALA A 958 -32.23 50.31 -1.06
CA ALA A 958 -31.48 50.63 -2.28
C ALA A 958 -29.99 50.86 -2.00
N VAL A 959 -29.65 51.59 -0.93
CA VAL A 959 -28.26 51.89 -0.55
C VAL A 959 -27.50 50.63 -0.16
N VAL A 960 -28.06 49.78 0.71
CA VAL A 960 -27.40 48.55 1.16
C VAL A 960 -27.21 47.57 -0.01
N THR A 961 -28.25 47.38 -0.81
CA THR A 961 -28.19 46.49 -1.98
C THR A 961 -27.19 46.98 -3.02
N GLY A 962 -27.18 48.29 -3.31
CA GLY A 962 -26.23 48.91 -4.23
C GLY A 962 -24.79 48.83 -3.72
N ALA A 963 -24.55 49.03 -2.42
CA ALA A 963 -23.22 48.90 -1.82
C ALA A 963 -22.68 47.47 -1.90
N ASN A 964 -23.52 46.45 -1.64
CA ASN A 964 -23.13 45.04 -1.76
C ASN A 964 -22.84 44.65 -3.21
N ALA A 965 -23.71 45.05 -4.16
CA ALA A 965 -23.49 44.81 -5.58
C ALA A 965 -22.23 45.51 -6.10
N PHE A 966 -21.96 46.74 -5.67
CA PHE A 966 -20.74 47.48 -6.01
C PHE A 966 -19.48 46.79 -5.43
N THR A 967 -19.54 46.34 -4.18
CA THR A 967 -18.41 45.67 -3.52
C THR A 967 -18.03 44.38 -4.25
N LEU A 968 -19.01 43.52 -4.57
CA LEU A 968 -18.76 42.27 -5.30
C LEU A 968 -18.36 42.52 -6.76
N GLY A 969 -19.04 43.45 -7.46
CA GLY A 969 -18.81 43.69 -8.88
C GLY A 969 -17.57 44.51 -9.20
N VAL A 970 -17.42 45.69 -8.58
CA VAL A 970 -16.30 46.62 -8.83
C VAL A 970 -15.10 46.25 -7.96
N GLY A 971 -15.33 45.95 -6.67
CA GLY A 971 -14.27 45.47 -5.78
C GLY A 971 -13.62 44.21 -6.33
N GLY A 972 -14.42 43.19 -6.66
CA GLY A 972 -13.92 41.95 -7.26
C GLY A 972 -13.22 42.11 -8.62
N ARG A 973 -13.20 43.28 -9.27
CA ARG A 973 -12.45 43.52 -10.53
C ARG A 973 -11.23 44.40 -10.37
N TYR A 974 -11.20 45.27 -9.36
CA TYR A 974 -10.22 46.35 -9.28
C TYR A 974 -9.56 46.49 -7.90
N PHE A 975 -9.85 45.59 -6.95
CA PHE A 975 -9.28 45.63 -5.61
C PHE A 975 -7.74 45.61 -5.61
N ASN A 976 -7.10 44.78 -6.44
CA ASN A 976 -5.64 44.74 -6.64
C ASN A 976 -5.01 46.06 -7.13
N ARG A 977 -5.81 47.05 -7.56
CA ARG A 977 -5.31 48.38 -7.96
C ARG A 977 -5.27 49.38 -6.81
N LEU A 978 -5.76 49.01 -5.62
CA LEU A 978 -5.71 49.84 -4.42
C LEU A 978 -4.35 49.72 -3.72
N PRO A 979 -3.75 50.81 -3.20
CA PRO A 979 -2.50 50.74 -2.45
C PRO A 979 -2.67 49.94 -1.14
N GLY A 980 -1.92 48.84 -0.96
CA GLY A 980 -2.07 47.93 0.20
C GLY A 980 -1.91 48.58 1.59
N GLY A 981 -1.22 49.73 1.67
CA GLY A 981 -1.08 50.51 2.91
C GLY A 981 -2.33 51.25 3.38
N LEU A 982 -3.34 51.42 2.51
CA LEU A 982 -4.63 52.03 2.84
C LEU A 982 -5.63 50.99 3.36
N VAL A 983 -5.60 49.77 2.81
CA VAL A 983 -6.48 48.66 3.20
C VAL A 983 -6.17 48.18 4.62
N SER A 984 -4.88 48.05 4.97
CA SER A 984 -4.43 47.57 6.30
C SER A 984 -4.72 48.50 7.48
N LYS A 985 -5.02 49.79 7.24
CA LYS A 985 -5.31 50.78 8.30
C LYS A 985 -6.76 50.80 8.78
N VAL A 986 -7.69 50.19 8.03
CA VAL A 986 -9.14 50.24 8.29
C VAL A 986 -9.67 48.89 8.81
N VAL A 987 -8.83 47.86 8.83
CA VAL A 987 -9.21 46.48 9.16
C VAL A 987 -8.89 46.17 10.63
N PRO A 988 -9.84 45.63 11.42
CA PRO A 988 -9.58 45.16 12.78
C PRO A 988 -8.47 44.09 12.77
N LYS A 989 -7.54 44.14 13.72
CA LYS A 989 -6.47 43.14 13.80
C LYS A 989 -7.08 41.74 14.02
N PRO A 990 -6.63 40.70 13.28
CA PRO A 990 -7.07 39.33 13.53
C PRO A 990 -6.88 38.96 15.00
N GLY A 991 -7.93 38.43 15.64
CA GLY A 991 -7.92 38.01 17.04
C GLY A 991 -8.54 38.97 18.06
N THR A 992 -8.99 40.17 17.67
CA THR A 992 -9.80 41.05 18.54
C THR A 992 -11.28 40.90 18.25
N GLY A 993 -12.07 40.43 19.23
CA GLY A 993 -13.52 40.32 19.13
C GLY A 993 -14.27 41.30 20.05
N PRO A 994 -15.61 41.42 19.91
CA PRO A 994 -16.43 42.30 20.71
C PRO A 994 -16.39 41.94 22.20
N SER A 995 -16.64 42.93 23.08
CA SER A 995 -16.66 42.71 24.54
C SER A 995 -17.70 41.66 24.93
N GLU A 996 -17.48 40.97 26.06
CA GLU A 996 -18.41 39.95 26.58
C GLU A 996 -19.85 40.46 26.69
N ARG A 997 -20.06 41.66 27.26
CA ARG A 997 -21.38 42.30 27.33
C ARG A 997 -22.02 42.59 25.97
N ALA A 998 -21.22 42.81 24.92
CA ALA A 998 -21.74 43.00 23.56
C ALA A 998 -22.13 41.65 22.94
N ARG A 999 -21.35 40.58 23.20
CA ARG A 999 -21.62 39.21 22.76
C ARG A 999 -22.88 38.61 23.42
N GLU A 1000 -23.10 38.88 24.70
CA GLU A 1000 -24.27 38.37 25.43
C GLU A 1000 -25.59 39.06 25.04
N ARG A 1001 -25.54 40.37 24.76
CA ARG A 1001 -26.72 41.15 24.33
C ARG A 1001 -27.03 40.99 22.84
N GLY A 1002 -26.12 40.41 22.07
CA GLY A 1002 -26.34 40.11 20.66
C GLY A 1002 -27.45 39.07 20.48
N HIS A 1003 -28.03 39.02 19.29
CA HIS A 1003 -29.04 38.01 18.91
C HIS A 1003 -29.14 37.94 17.39
N TYR A 1004 -29.80 36.89 16.88
CA TYR A 1004 -30.30 36.87 15.51
C TYR A 1004 -31.67 36.19 15.43
N ARG A 1005 -32.42 36.55 14.39
CA ARG A 1005 -33.62 35.84 13.93
C ARG A 1005 -33.65 35.83 12.41
N VAL A 1006 -33.71 34.64 11.83
CA VAL A 1006 -33.92 34.43 10.40
C VAL A 1006 -35.25 33.71 10.18
N GLU A 1007 -35.91 34.00 9.06
CA GLU A 1007 -37.13 33.34 8.62
C GLU A 1007 -36.99 32.97 7.16
N THR A 1008 -37.19 31.70 6.84
CA THR A 1008 -37.13 31.18 5.47
C THR A 1008 -38.52 30.83 5.01
N TYR A 1009 -38.96 31.45 3.91
CA TYR A 1009 -40.30 31.32 3.34
C TYR A 1009 -40.25 30.52 2.05
N THR A 1010 -41.21 29.63 1.83
CA THR A 1010 -41.36 28.91 0.56
C THR A 1010 -42.81 28.76 0.15
N THR A 1011 -43.04 28.72 -1.16
CA THR A 1011 -44.29 28.24 -1.76
C THR A 1011 -43.99 26.96 -2.54
N THR A 1012 -44.68 25.88 -2.19
CA THR A 1012 -44.50 24.55 -2.81
C THR A 1012 -45.23 24.45 -4.15
N THR A 1013 -44.96 23.39 -4.92
CA THR A 1013 -45.65 23.13 -6.21
C THR A 1013 -47.15 22.88 -6.07
N SER A 1014 -47.63 22.51 -4.87
CA SER A 1014 -49.08 22.41 -4.57
C SER A 1014 -49.73 23.77 -4.26
N GLY A 1015 -48.94 24.84 -4.11
CA GLY A 1015 -49.39 26.15 -3.64
C GLY A 1015 -49.41 26.31 -2.12
N ALA A 1016 -49.08 25.27 -1.34
CA ALA A 1016 -48.94 25.40 0.11
C ALA A 1016 -47.73 26.26 0.48
N ARG A 1017 -47.88 27.12 1.50
CA ARG A 1017 -46.84 28.04 1.96
C ARG A 1017 -46.34 27.63 3.34
N TYR A 1018 -45.04 27.79 3.58
CA TYR A 1018 -44.41 27.44 4.85
C TYR A 1018 -43.39 28.50 5.25
N VAL A 1019 -43.15 28.62 6.55
CA VAL A 1019 -42.03 29.38 7.12
C VAL A 1019 -41.26 28.54 8.13
N THR A 1020 -39.94 28.58 8.07
CA THR A 1020 -39.09 28.13 9.18
C THR A 1020 -38.42 29.34 9.83
N SER A 1021 -38.60 29.51 11.13
CA SER A 1021 -37.89 30.53 11.92
C SER A 1021 -36.76 29.89 12.71
N MET A 1022 -35.56 30.49 12.64
CA MET A 1022 -34.41 30.12 13.47
C MET A 1022 -33.90 31.36 14.22
N ALA A 1023 -33.73 31.25 15.54
CA ALA A 1023 -33.30 32.37 16.38
C ALA A 1023 -32.43 31.91 17.56
N GLN A 1024 -31.50 32.76 17.98
CA GLN A 1024 -30.64 32.49 19.13
C GLN A 1024 -30.24 33.78 19.85
N GLN A 1025 -30.10 33.69 21.17
CA GLN A 1025 -29.50 34.75 21.99
C GLN A 1025 -27.98 34.59 22.03
N GLY A 1026 -27.27 35.64 21.62
CA GLY A 1026 -25.82 35.63 21.41
C GLY A 1026 -25.48 36.31 20.09
N ASP A 1027 -24.33 36.97 20.03
CA ASP A 1027 -23.90 37.60 18.78
C ASP A 1027 -23.67 36.53 17.68
N PRO A 1028 -24.20 36.75 16.47
CA PRO A 1028 -24.09 35.80 15.36
C PRO A 1028 -22.63 35.43 15.01
N GLY A 1029 -21.76 36.42 14.93
CA GLY A 1029 -20.40 36.26 14.42
C GLY A 1029 -19.44 35.48 15.31
N TYR A 1030 -19.72 35.35 16.61
CA TYR A 1030 -18.85 34.64 17.55
C TYR A 1030 -19.60 33.70 18.49
N LYS A 1031 -20.45 34.21 19.39
CA LYS A 1031 -21.07 33.35 20.42
C LYS A 1031 -21.98 32.30 19.79
N SER A 1032 -22.87 32.71 18.88
CA SER A 1032 -23.76 31.79 18.19
C SER A 1032 -22.99 30.85 17.25
N THR A 1033 -21.99 31.37 16.54
CA THR A 1033 -21.10 30.56 15.70
C THR A 1033 -20.36 29.47 16.49
N ALA A 1034 -19.90 29.76 17.70
CA ALA A 1034 -19.26 28.77 18.57
C ALA A 1034 -20.21 27.63 18.99
N VAL A 1035 -21.49 27.95 19.21
CA VAL A 1035 -22.54 26.94 19.48
C VAL A 1035 -22.78 26.08 18.24
N LEU A 1036 -23.00 26.71 17.08
CA LEU A 1036 -23.29 25.99 15.83
C LEU A 1036 -22.13 25.07 15.41
N LEU A 1037 -20.89 25.57 15.44
CA LEU A 1037 -19.70 24.78 15.12
C LEU A 1037 -19.47 23.66 16.14
N GLY A 1038 -19.65 23.96 17.43
CA GLY A 1038 -19.53 22.98 18.50
C GLY A 1038 -20.53 21.84 18.33
N GLU A 1039 -21.79 22.14 18.01
CA GLU A 1039 -22.82 21.14 17.76
C GLU A 1039 -22.60 20.35 16.47
N CYS A 1040 -22.08 20.97 15.40
CA CYS A 1040 -21.65 20.22 14.20
C CYS A 1040 -20.51 19.24 14.55
N GLY A 1041 -19.51 19.70 15.29
CA GLY A 1041 -18.41 18.84 15.76
C GLY A 1041 -18.90 17.69 16.64
N LEU A 1042 -19.79 17.96 17.59
CA LEU A 1042 -20.37 16.94 18.47
C LEU A 1042 -21.31 15.99 17.71
N ALA A 1043 -22.05 16.46 16.70
CA ALA A 1043 -22.85 15.59 15.83
C ALA A 1043 -21.96 14.58 15.10
N LEU A 1044 -20.88 15.04 14.47
CA LEU A 1044 -19.89 14.18 13.81
C LEU A 1044 -19.21 13.20 14.79
N ALA A 1045 -19.03 13.62 16.04
CA ALA A 1045 -18.30 12.86 17.04
C ALA A 1045 -19.18 11.83 17.79
N THR A 1046 -20.44 12.17 18.09
CA THR A 1046 -21.28 11.44 19.05
C THR A 1046 -22.54 10.82 18.45
N ASP A 1047 -23.02 11.29 17.30
CA ASP A 1047 -24.27 10.81 16.68
C ASP A 1047 -24.03 10.04 15.38
N ARG A 1048 -22.87 9.36 15.25
CA ARG A 1048 -22.41 8.78 13.97
C ARG A 1048 -23.41 7.87 13.27
N GLU A 1049 -24.18 7.11 14.04
CA GLU A 1049 -25.21 6.18 13.54
C GLU A 1049 -26.44 6.91 12.98
N ALA A 1050 -26.70 8.14 13.43
CA ALA A 1050 -27.81 8.98 12.95
C ALA A 1050 -27.40 9.95 11.82
N LEU A 1051 -26.12 9.97 11.45
CA LEU A 1051 -25.62 10.80 10.34
C LEU A 1051 -25.99 10.20 8.99
N SER A 1052 -25.99 11.05 7.96
CA SER A 1052 -26.09 10.63 6.56
C SER A 1052 -24.99 9.62 6.20
N GLU A 1053 -25.35 8.63 5.39
CA GLU A 1053 -24.42 7.65 4.80
C GLU A 1053 -23.46 8.26 3.78
N ARG A 1054 -23.72 9.51 3.35
CA ARG A 1054 -22.86 10.22 2.40
C ARG A 1054 -21.46 10.45 2.99
N ARG A 1055 -20.45 10.41 2.11
CA ARG A 1055 -19.02 10.66 2.39
C ARG A 1055 -18.47 11.65 1.38
N GLY A 1056 -17.25 12.13 1.61
CA GLY A 1056 -16.61 13.14 0.77
C GLY A 1056 -16.74 14.56 1.33
N VAL A 1057 -16.60 15.55 0.45
CA VAL A 1057 -16.79 16.97 0.78
C VAL A 1057 -18.29 17.32 0.72
N LEU A 1058 -18.88 17.68 1.86
CA LEU A 1058 -20.32 17.81 2.09
C LEU A 1058 -20.71 19.18 2.64
N THR A 1059 -22.00 19.48 2.59
CA THR A 1059 -22.62 20.61 3.30
C THR A 1059 -23.12 20.18 4.68
N PRO A 1060 -23.40 21.11 5.61
CA PRO A 1060 -23.94 20.78 6.92
C PRO A 1060 -25.19 19.91 6.86
N VAL A 1061 -26.16 20.23 5.97
CA VAL A 1061 -27.38 19.42 5.83
C VAL A 1061 -27.09 18.05 5.21
N ALA A 1062 -26.28 17.99 4.15
CA ALA A 1062 -26.00 16.72 3.48
C ALA A 1062 -25.29 15.70 4.39
N ALA A 1063 -24.56 16.20 5.41
CA ALA A 1063 -23.89 15.39 6.41
C ALA A 1063 -24.75 15.12 7.67
N MET A 1064 -25.41 16.14 8.21
CA MET A 1064 -25.94 16.15 9.59
C MET A 1064 -27.38 16.70 9.72
N GLY A 1065 -28.11 16.92 8.63
CA GLY A 1065 -29.40 17.63 8.63
C GLY A 1065 -30.38 17.19 9.73
N ASP A 1066 -30.72 15.89 9.78
CA ASP A 1066 -31.67 15.36 10.77
C ASP A 1066 -31.18 15.49 12.21
N VAL A 1067 -29.88 15.26 12.43
CA VAL A 1067 -29.24 15.38 13.74
C VAL A 1067 -29.27 16.83 14.21
N LEU A 1068 -28.94 17.80 13.34
CA LEU A 1068 -28.92 19.21 13.69
C LEU A 1068 -30.31 19.78 13.99
N LEU A 1069 -31.37 19.27 13.34
CA LEU A 1069 -32.76 19.63 13.68
C LEU A 1069 -33.13 19.28 15.13
N THR A 1070 -32.42 18.32 15.75
CA THR A 1070 -32.64 17.91 17.14
C THR A 1070 -31.65 18.57 18.09
N ARG A 1071 -30.36 18.59 17.74
CA ARG A 1071 -29.28 19.09 18.61
C ARG A 1071 -29.34 20.59 18.84
N LEU A 1072 -29.63 21.38 17.81
CA LEU A 1072 -29.62 22.84 17.93
C LEU A 1072 -30.73 23.35 18.88
N PRO A 1073 -31.98 22.86 18.82
CA PRO A 1073 -32.98 23.14 19.86
C PRO A 1073 -32.52 22.80 21.28
N ALA A 1074 -31.88 21.64 21.47
CA ALA A 1074 -31.34 21.25 22.78
C ALA A 1074 -30.21 22.19 23.25
N ALA A 1075 -29.46 22.80 22.32
CA ALA A 1075 -28.43 23.80 22.58
C ALA A 1075 -28.96 25.24 22.74
N GLY A 1076 -30.28 25.43 22.79
CA GLY A 1076 -30.91 26.74 23.01
C GLY A 1076 -31.07 27.58 21.75
N VAL A 1077 -31.03 26.97 20.56
CA VAL A 1077 -31.43 27.60 19.30
C VAL A 1077 -32.92 27.37 19.08
N ALA A 1078 -33.73 28.42 19.03
CA ALA A 1078 -35.13 28.27 18.64
C ALA A 1078 -35.20 27.93 17.15
N LEU A 1079 -35.84 26.82 16.79
CA LEU A 1079 -36.08 26.39 15.42
C LEU A 1079 -37.52 25.87 15.30
N GLU A 1080 -38.35 26.53 14.49
CA GLU A 1080 -39.76 26.20 14.34
C GLU A 1080 -40.19 26.30 12.88
N THR A 1081 -40.91 25.29 12.38
CA THR A 1081 -41.48 25.27 11.03
C THR A 1081 -43.00 25.27 11.10
N THR A 1082 -43.63 26.25 10.45
CA THR A 1082 -45.08 26.46 10.48
C THR A 1082 -45.63 26.51 9.05
N LYS A 1083 -46.76 25.85 8.82
CA LYS A 1083 -47.55 26.01 7.59
C LYS A 1083 -48.32 27.33 7.64
N LEU A 1084 -48.21 28.13 6.58
CA LEU A 1084 -48.82 29.45 6.44
C LEU A 1084 -50.07 29.35 5.56
N GLY A 1085 -51.24 29.59 6.13
CA GLY A 1085 -52.52 29.52 5.40
C GLY A 1085 -53.59 28.83 6.21
#